data_AF-A0A061IHB6-F1
#
_entry.id   AF-A0A061IHB6-F1
#
_cell.length_a   1.000
_cell.length_b   1.000
_cell.length_c   1.000
_cell.angle_alpha   90.00
_cell.angle_beta   90.00
_cell.angle_gamma   90.00
#
_symmetry.space_group_name_H-M   'P 1'
#
loop_
_entity.id
_entity.type
_entity.pdbx_description
1 polymer ?
#
loop_
_entity_poly.entity_id
_entity_poly.type
_entity_poly.pdbx_seq_one_letter_code
_entity_poly.pdbx_strand_id
1 'polypeptide(L)'
;AVASLNTPFMPPNPEVPPMEVIKSIPVFNYQLYFQEPGVAEAELEKNMSRTFKTFFRASDEMGLLTVHKATEMGGLLVNTPENPSLSKITTEEEIEFYVQQFKKSGFRGPLNWYRNTERNWKWSCKGLGRKILVPALMVTAEKDIVLRPQMSKNMENWIPYLKRGHIEDCGHWTQIEKMFLPPSFRVYSYDNTGIMRPLDQNFQNICYFQGYIEGYPDSMVIVSTCTGLRGFLQFGNISYGIEPLESSIGFEHVIYQVEPKKGDALLYAAKDMELRDLKYNIQSIKAEKAASRYLEIHFVVEKEMIFAPFNLTVILSSLEFWMDENKISTTGDANELLYRFLKWKQSYLALRPHDMAFLLVYRETSDYVGATFQGKMCDKNYAGTVALQPKAVTLESLAIVLVQLLSLSMGIAYDNVSECHCGVSICVMNPEAIHSSGVRAFSNCSMEAFSSFISSQNSYCLQNQLQLQPSYKSKVCGNGQLEEGEDCDCGSVKAKGEVCRISSGDCDVTEYCNGSSAVCEEDFYVHDGHPCGGEWVCVKGSCKDGKQQCRDLFGYDADFGTDECFDELNSKTDITGNCGINPSGYMACSPNNRKCGKLICKYRSENLIKMKSATVIYANISGEICISLEYVRGHKDSQNMWVDDGTVCDTNKVCMNKECVEDTIFNYDCKPENCNNHGVCNNKKNCHCNPTYLPPDCKTTQDQWPGGSINSGNQQRAESILARPQIESAYHAKPSRWPFFLIIPFYIVICVLIAILVKVHSQRKKWRTDDYSSDEQFETETETKD
;
A
#
# COMPACT_ATOMS: atom_id res chain seq x y z
N ALA A 1 32.98 3.64 -5.80
CA ALA A 1 32.55 3.85 -7.20
C ALA A 1 31.82 5.18 -7.31
N VAL A 2 31.67 5.76 -8.50
CA VAL A 2 31.05 7.09 -8.70
C VAL A 2 30.04 7.01 -9.84
N ALA A 3 28.85 7.60 -9.73
CA ALA A 3 27.95 7.72 -10.87
C ALA A 3 27.57 9.15 -11.18
N SER A 4 27.23 9.40 -12.45
CA SER A 4 26.65 10.63 -12.94
C SER A 4 25.33 10.33 -13.63
N LEU A 5 24.33 11.18 -13.40
CA LEU A 5 23.02 11.13 -14.04
C LEU A 5 22.90 12.33 -14.99
N ASN A 6 22.63 12.04 -16.26
CA ASN A 6 22.49 12.94 -17.40
C ASN A 6 23.73 13.76 -17.77
N THR A 7 24.51 14.23 -16.79
CA THR A 7 25.63 15.17 -16.99
C THR A 7 26.94 14.43 -17.30
N PRO A 8 27.44 14.46 -18.54
CA PRO A 8 28.66 13.75 -18.88
C PRO A 8 29.89 14.43 -18.30
N PHE A 9 30.89 13.66 -17.91
CA PHE A 9 32.18 14.20 -17.51
C PHE A 9 32.96 14.66 -18.74
N MET A 10 33.33 15.94 -18.77
CA MET A 10 34.21 16.51 -19.78
C MET A 10 35.51 16.97 -19.09
N PRO A 11 36.69 16.46 -19.50
CA PRO A 11 37.95 16.90 -18.95
C PRO A 11 38.23 18.37 -19.33
N PRO A 12 38.90 19.14 -18.47
CA PRO A 12 39.24 20.52 -18.80
C PRO A 12 40.30 20.56 -19.90
N ASN A 13 40.12 21.42 -20.90
CA ASN A 13 41.17 21.75 -21.87
C ASN A 13 41.94 22.99 -21.36
N PRO A 14 43.24 22.89 -21.05
CA PRO A 14 44.03 24.02 -20.52
C PRO A 14 44.31 25.09 -21.58
N GLU A 15 44.22 24.75 -22.87
CA GLU A 15 44.51 25.66 -23.99
C GLU A 15 43.31 26.52 -24.37
N VAL A 16 42.10 26.10 -24.00
CA VAL A 16 40.85 26.77 -24.39
C VAL A 16 40.08 27.18 -23.12
N PRO A 17 39.91 28.50 -22.87
CA PRO A 17 39.09 28.98 -21.77
C PRO A 17 37.65 28.46 -21.89
N PRO A 18 36.99 28.12 -20.77
CA PRO A 18 35.65 27.54 -20.79
C PRO A 18 34.60 28.46 -21.40
N MET A 19 34.78 29.78 -21.29
CA MET A 19 33.88 30.77 -21.89
C MET A 19 33.90 30.75 -23.42
N GLU A 20 35.02 30.40 -24.05
CA GLU A 20 35.09 30.25 -25.51
C GLU A 20 34.35 29.00 -25.96
N VAL A 21 34.43 27.92 -25.18
CA VAL A 21 33.66 26.69 -25.43
C VAL A 21 32.15 26.97 -25.31
N ILE A 22 31.72 27.67 -24.25
CA ILE A 22 30.31 28.04 -24.05
C ILE A 22 29.78 28.88 -25.22
N LYS A 23 30.55 29.87 -25.70
CA LYS A 23 30.16 30.69 -26.87
C LYS A 23 30.02 29.87 -28.15
N SER A 24 30.82 28.81 -28.30
CA SER A 24 30.81 27.98 -29.51
C SER A 24 29.64 26.98 -29.58
N ILE A 25 28.96 26.72 -28.45
CA ILE A 25 27.89 25.71 -28.35
C ILE A 25 26.56 26.43 -28.09
N PRO A 26 25.66 26.51 -29.09
CA PRO A 26 24.42 27.28 -28.96
C PRO A 26 23.58 26.92 -27.74
N VAL A 27 23.43 25.63 -27.40
CA VAL A 27 22.60 25.20 -26.25
C VAL A 27 23.08 25.73 -24.90
N PHE A 28 24.33 26.21 -24.80
CA PHE A 28 24.89 26.81 -23.57
C PHE A 28 24.85 28.34 -23.56
N ASN A 29 24.26 29.00 -24.56
CA ASN A 29 24.18 30.46 -24.63
C ASN A 29 23.54 31.08 -23.37
N TYR A 30 22.55 30.44 -22.76
CA TYR A 30 21.95 30.89 -21.50
C TYR A 30 22.97 31.09 -20.36
N GLN A 31 24.08 30.36 -20.34
CA GLN A 31 25.12 30.52 -19.33
C GLN A 31 25.87 31.85 -19.47
N LEU A 32 25.90 32.43 -20.68
CA LEU A 32 26.42 33.78 -20.93
C LEU A 32 25.47 34.84 -20.36
N TYR A 33 24.17 34.64 -20.52
CA TYR A 33 23.15 35.54 -19.96
C TYR A 33 23.21 35.60 -18.42
N PHE A 34 23.63 34.52 -17.77
CA PHE A 34 23.78 34.46 -16.32
C PHE A 34 24.99 35.23 -15.76
N GLN A 35 25.94 35.65 -16.60
CA GLN A 35 27.21 36.20 -16.12
C GLN A 35 27.03 37.54 -15.39
N GLU A 36 26.15 38.42 -15.88
CA GLU A 36 25.92 39.73 -15.26
C GLU A 36 25.07 39.58 -13.97
N PRO A 37 25.59 39.94 -12.79
CA PRO A 37 24.84 39.80 -11.54
C PRO A 37 23.60 40.70 -11.49
N GLY A 38 22.44 40.12 -11.19
CA GLY A 38 21.18 40.84 -11.00
C GLY A 38 20.30 40.91 -12.24
N VAL A 39 20.84 40.68 -13.44
CA VAL A 39 20.05 40.73 -14.69
C VAL A 39 19.12 39.53 -14.80
N ALA A 40 19.67 38.32 -14.78
CA ALA A 40 18.89 37.09 -14.85
C ALA A 40 18.04 36.88 -13.58
N GLU A 41 18.54 37.27 -12.39
CA GLU A 41 17.74 37.25 -11.16
C GLU A 41 16.47 38.09 -11.31
N ALA A 42 16.56 39.31 -11.84
CA ALA A 42 15.41 40.20 -12.00
C ALA A 42 14.33 39.62 -12.95
N GLU A 43 14.74 38.90 -14.00
CA GLU A 43 13.80 38.21 -14.90
C GLU A 43 13.12 37.01 -14.20
N LEU A 44 13.92 36.12 -13.60
CA LEU A 44 13.43 34.85 -13.03
C LEU A 44 12.61 35.04 -11.74
N GLU A 45 12.90 36.08 -10.96
CA GLU A 45 12.24 36.35 -9.68
C GLU A 45 10.95 37.17 -9.84
N LYS A 46 10.74 37.81 -11.00
CA LYS A 46 9.54 38.63 -11.28
C LYS A 46 8.24 37.84 -11.11
N ASN A 47 8.21 36.61 -11.61
CA ASN A 47 7.12 35.66 -11.39
C ASN A 47 7.69 34.24 -11.29
N MET A 48 8.01 33.82 -10.06
CA MET A 48 8.63 32.52 -9.81
C MET A 48 7.73 31.35 -10.25
N SER A 49 6.40 31.48 -10.15
CA SER A 49 5.48 30.43 -10.62
C SER A 49 5.59 30.25 -12.13
N ARG A 50 5.60 31.36 -12.90
CA ARG A 50 5.88 31.34 -14.34
C ARG A 50 7.23 30.72 -14.63
N THR A 51 8.28 31.11 -13.90
CA THR A 51 9.64 30.58 -14.08
C THR A 51 9.67 29.06 -13.93
N PHE A 52 9.14 28.51 -12.84
CA PHE A 52 9.16 27.07 -12.61
C PHE A 52 8.28 26.28 -13.59
N LYS A 53 7.08 26.78 -13.92
CA LYS A 53 6.22 26.17 -14.96
C LYS A 53 6.85 26.19 -16.35
N THR A 54 7.76 27.13 -16.59
CA THR A 54 8.51 27.20 -17.84
C THR A 54 9.71 26.24 -17.86
N PHE A 55 10.39 26.06 -16.72
CA PHE A 55 11.59 25.21 -16.64
C PHE A 55 11.26 23.73 -16.53
N PHE A 56 10.29 23.35 -15.70
CA PHE A 56 9.89 21.95 -15.52
C PHE A 56 8.96 21.49 -16.64
N ARG A 57 9.52 21.22 -17.81
CA ARG A 57 8.81 20.72 -18.98
C ARG A 57 9.28 19.33 -19.35
N ALA A 58 8.33 18.44 -19.65
CA ALA A 58 8.64 17.15 -20.26
C ALA A 58 9.33 17.33 -21.62
N SER A 59 10.08 16.33 -22.06
CA SER A 59 10.83 16.37 -23.32
C SER A 59 10.01 16.76 -24.56
N ASP A 60 8.74 16.34 -24.65
CA ASP A 60 7.80 16.68 -25.74
C ASP A 60 7.12 18.05 -25.57
N GLU A 61 7.20 18.66 -24.39
CA GLU A 61 6.69 20.00 -24.08
C GLU A 61 7.80 21.08 -24.11
N MET A 62 9.07 20.67 -24.22
CA MET A 62 10.24 21.53 -24.04
C MET A 62 10.43 22.59 -25.15
N GLY A 63 9.61 22.54 -26.22
CA GLY A 63 9.57 23.54 -27.28
C GLY A 63 9.20 24.96 -26.84
N LEU A 64 8.80 25.15 -25.58
CA LEU A 64 8.45 26.45 -24.99
C LEU A 64 9.66 27.28 -24.51
N LEU A 65 10.80 26.64 -24.16
CA LEU A 65 11.97 27.33 -23.59
C LEU A 65 13.12 27.41 -24.59
N THR A 66 13.53 28.62 -24.95
CA THR A 66 14.63 28.85 -25.91
C THR A 66 15.92 29.19 -25.17
N VAL A 67 16.79 28.20 -24.98
CA VAL A 67 18.08 28.39 -24.26
C VAL A 67 19.24 28.81 -25.17
N HIS A 68 19.08 28.70 -26.49
CA HIS A 68 20.18 28.80 -27.45
C HIS A 68 20.45 30.20 -28.02
N LYS A 69 19.61 31.19 -27.65
CA LYS A 69 19.73 32.61 -28.05
C LYS A 69 19.31 33.56 -26.92
N ALA A 70 19.45 33.14 -25.68
CA ALA A 70 18.98 33.88 -24.52
C ALA A 70 19.60 35.28 -24.43
N THR A 71 20.88 35.42 -24.78
CA THR A 71 21.56 36.74 -24.79
C THR A 71 21.02 37.68 -25.84
N GLU A 72 20.75 37.19 -27.05
CA GLU A 72 20.25 37.98 -28.17
C GLU A 72 18.78 38.39 -27.97
N MET A 73 18.01 37.53 -27.30
CA MET A 73 16.63 37.80 -26.93
C MET A 73 16.50 38.74 -25.72
N GLY A 74 17.58 38.91 -24.94
CA GLY A 74 17.58 39.69 -23.71
C GLY A 74 16.92 38.98 -22.52
N GLY A 75 16.78 37.66 -22.57
CA GLY A 75 16.21 36.88 -21.48
C GLY A 75 15.78 35.46 -21.86
N LEU A 76 15.61 34.61 -20.84
CA LEU A 76 15.17 33.23 -20.99
C LEU A 76 13.66 33.08 -21.16
N LEU A 77 12.89 33.98 -20.55
CA LEU A 77 11.43 33.92 -20.50
C LEU A 77 10.77 34.77 -21.58
N VAL A 78 11.53 35.53 -22.38
CA VAL A 78 11.04 36.52 -23.35
C VAL A 78 10.00 35.95 -24.32
N ASN A 79 10.21 34.74 -24.84
CA ASN A 79 9.30 34.08 -25.78
C ASN A 79 8.36 33.06 -25.12
N THR A 80 8.28 33.06 -23.79
CA THR A 80 7.44 32.12 -23.05
C THR A 80 6.12 32.79 -22.66
N PRO A 81 4.99 32.05 -22.59
CA PRO A 81 3.73 32.61 -22.14
C PRO A 81 3.83 33.25 -20.74
N GLU A 82 3.06 34.32 -20.49
CA GLU A 82 2.98 34.92 -19.14
C GLU A 82 2.35 33.95 -18.12
N ASN A 83 1.44 33.10 -18.56
CA ASN A 83 0.83 32.02 -17.77
C ASN A 83 1.03 30.67 -18.50
N PRO A 84 2.20 30.03 -18.35
CA PRO A 84 2.45 28.72 -18.94
C PRO A 84 1.49 27.68 -18.35
N SER A 85 1.02 26.75 -19.17
CA SER A 85 0.30 25.58 -18.69
C SER A 85 1.16 24.77 -17.73
N LEU A 86 0.52 24.08 -16.77
CA LEU A 86 1.19 23.10 -15.93
C LEU A 86 1.69 21.94 -16.81
N SER A 87 2.91 21.51 -16.57
CA SER A 87 3.55 20.40 -17.27
C SER A 87 3.05 19.06 -16.76
N LYS A 88 3.01 18.02 -17.60
CA LYS A 88 2.58 16.68 -17.16
C LYS A 88 3.51 16.03 -16.12
N ILE A 89 4.71 16.57 -15.94
CA ILE A 89 5.70 16.05 -14.98
C ILE A 89 5.62 16.75 -13.61
N THR A 90 4.80 17.79 -13.44
CA THR A 90 4.74 18.53 -12.17
C THR A 90 3.31 18.87 -11.78
N THR A 91 3.05 18.93 -10.49
CA THR A 91 1.79 19.37 -9.89
C THR A 91 1.85 20.84 -9.46
N GLU A 92 0.68 21.47 -9.25
CA GLU A 92 0.61 22.86 -8.77
C GLU A 92 1.21 23.01 -7.36
N GLU A 93 1.10 21.98 -6.51
CA GLU A 93 1.69 21.95 -5.16
C GLU A 93 3.21 21.92 -5.20
N GLU A 94 3.81 21.13 -6.10
CA GLU A 94 5.25 21.09 -6.28
C GLU A 94 5.79 22.42 -6.79
N ILE A 95 5.09 23.05 -7.75
CA ILE A 95 5.45 24.40 -8.21
C ILE A 95 5.41 25.39 -7.04
N GLU A 96 4.35 25.38 -6.23
CA GLU A 96 4.24 26.27 -5.07
C GLU A 96 5.35 26.01 -4.04
N PHE A 97 5.75 24.75 -3.83
CA PHE A 97 6.88 24.41 -2.97
C PHE A 97 8.18 25.06 -3.47
N TYR A 98 8.52 24.93 -4.76
CA TYR A 98 9.71 25.57 -5.34
C TYR A 98 9.64 27.10 -5.24
N VAL A 99 8.47 27.68 -5.50
CA VAL A 99 8.22 29.11 -5.32
C VAL A 99 8.51 29.54 -3.89
N GLN A 100 8.04 28.79 -2.88
CA GLN A 100 8.29 29.12 -1.48
C GLN A 100 9.77 29.02 -1.08
N GLN A 101 10.50 28.03 -1.61
CA GLN A 101 11.94 27.90 -1.33
C GLN A 101 12.75 29.04 -1.98
N PHE A 102 12.42 29.42 -3.22
CA PHE A 102 13.13 30.47 -3.95
C PHE A 102 12.69 31.87 -3.58
N LYS A 103 11.49 32.07 -3.02
CA LYS A 103 11.11 33.32 -2.35
C LYS A 103 12.06 33.66 -1.19
N LYS A 104 12.61 32.64 -0.50
CA LYS A 104 13.56 32.82 0.60
C LYS A 104 15.00 33.00 0.13
N SER A 105 15.42 32.21 -0.87
CA SER A 105 16.83 32.09 -1.27
C SER A 105 17.21 32.90 -2.51
N GLY A 106 16.24 33.25 -3.36
CA GLY A 106 16.47 33.85 -4.68
C GLY A 106 17.21 32.92 -5.65
N PHE A 107 17.44 33.41 -6.86
CA PHE A 107 18.17 32.68 -7.91
C PHE A 107 19.68 32.96 -7.90
N ARG A 108 20.15 33.95 -7.14
CA ARG A 108 21.57 34.35 -7.11
C ARG A 108 22.51 33.18 -6.78
N GLY A 109 22.15 32.35 -5.80
CA GLY A 109 22.95 31.19 -5.39
C GLY A 109 23.15 30.20 -6.55
N PRO A 110 22.06 29.63 -7.11
CA PRO A 110 22.14 28.74 -8.27
C PRO A 110 22.84 29.35 -9.49
N LEU A 111 22.61 30.63 -9.80
CA LEU A 111 23.24 31.29 -10.94
C LEU A 111 24.75 31.50 -10.75
N ASN A 112 25.22 31.66 -9.51
CA ASN A 112 26.64 31.79 -9.21
C ASN A 112 27.46 30.54 -9.58
N TRP A 113 26.83 29.36 -9.69
CA TRP A 113 27.48 28.16 -10.22
C TRP A 113 28.07 28.42 -11.62
N TYR A 114 27.28 29.02 -12.51
CA TYR A 114 27.69 29.35 -13.88
C TYR A 114 28.70 30.52 -13.93
N ARG A 115 28.63 31.45 -12.98
CA ARG A 115 29.60 32.55 -12.86
C ARG A 115 30.97 32.09 -12.38
N ASN A 116 31.02 30.97 -11.64
CA ASN A 116 32.27 30.42 -11.12
C ASN A 116 32.99 29.47 -12.10
N THR A 117 32.50 29.34 -13.33
CA THR A 117 33.01 28.40 -14.35
C THR A 117 34.51 28.54 -14.59
N GLU A 118 35.02 29.77 -14.72
CA GLU A 118 36.45 30.03 -14.93
C GLU A 118 37.32 29.51 -13.76
N ARG A 119 36.84 29.68 -12.52
CA ARG A 119 37.55 29.22 -11.32
C ARG A 119 37.50 27.70 -11.20
N ASN A 120 36.35 27.10 -11.49
CA ASN A 120 36.16 25.65 -11.51
C ASN A 120 37.04 25.00 -12.57
N TRP A 121 37.16 25.60 -13.76
CA TRP A 121 38.06 25.16 -14.82
C TRP A 121 39.53 25.23 -14.38
N LYS A 122 40.00 26.37 -13.83
CA LYS A 122 41.38 26.50 -13.31
C LYS A 122 41.70 25.46 -12.24
N TRP A 123 40.75 25.15 -11.37
CA TRP A 123 40.91 24.11 -10.37
C TRP A 123 40.98 22.72 -11.02
N SER A 124 40.10 22.43 -11.97
CA SER A 124 40.06 21.16 -12.70
C SER A 124 41.34 20.91 -13.50
N CYS A 125 41.93 21.96 -14.11
CA CYS A 125 43.22 21.86 -14.81
C CYS A 125 44.37 21.35 -13.93
N LYS A 126 44.29 21.45 -12.60
CA LYS A 126 45.30 20.86 -11.69
C LYS A 126 45.33 19.34 -11.72
N GLY A 127 44.24 18.71 -12.19
CA GLY A 127 44.10 17.27 -12.35
C GLY A 127 44.42 16.76 -13.76
N LEU A 128 44.95 17.61 -14.66
CA LEU A 128 45.20 17.25 -16.06
C LEU A 128 46.06 15.97 -16.18
N GLY A 129 45.67 15.07 -17.07
CA GLY A 129 46.36 13.80 -17.30
C GLY A 129 46.07 12.69 -16.28
N ARG A 130 45.35 12.98 -15.19
CA ARG A 130 44.89 11.95 -14.25
C ARG A 130 43.68 11.20 -14.81
N LYS A 131 43.63 9.90 -14.57
CA LYS A 131 42.46 9.05 -14.87
C LYS A 131 41.65 8.78 -13.60
N ILE A 132 40.34 8.66 -13.75
CA ILE A 132 39.43 8.25 -12.69
C ILE A 132 39.42 6.72 -12.67
N LEU A 133 40.16 6.15 -11.71
CA LEU A 133 40.38 4.69 -11.62
C LEU A 133 39.33 3.95 -10.77
N VAL A 134 38.43 4.68 -10.11
CA VAL A 134 37.29 4.07 -9.43
C VAL A 134 36.26 3.59 -10.47
N PRO A 135 35.58 2.45 -10.26
CA PRO A 135 34.45 2.05 -11.10
C PRO A 135 33.44 3.19 -11.19
N ALA A 136 32.96 3.48 -12.39
CA ALA A 136 32.06 4.60 -12.60
C ALA A 136 30.87 4.25 -13.51
N LEU A 137 29.72 4.89 -13.28
CA LEU A 137 28.51 4.73 -14.09
C LEU A 137 28.04 6.08 -14.66
N MET A 138 27.78 6.15 -15.95
CA MET A 138 27.17 7.32 -16.60
C MET A 138 25.76 6.97 -17.09
N VAL A 139 24.72 7.52 -16.48
CA VAL A 139 23.33 7.29 -16.90
C VAL A 139 22.87 8.42 -17.82
N THR A 140 22.33 8.08 -18.98
CA THR A 140 21.83 9.02 -20.00
C THR A 140 20.34 8.80 -20.26
N ALA A 141 19.63 9.83 -20.73
CA ALA A 141 18.22 9.77 -21.07
C ALA A 141 18.01 10.02 -22.57
N GLU A 142 17.24 9.16 -23.24
CA GLU A 142 17.11 9.11 -24.71
C GLU A 142 16.65 10.45 -25.31
N LYS A 143 15.65 11.08 -24.69
CA LYS A 143 15.00 12.31 -25.16
C LYS A 143 15.59 13.57 -24.51
N ASP A 144 16.72 13.49 -23.81
CA ASP A 144 17.38 14.66 -23.25
C ASP A 144 17.98 15.54 -24.38
N ILE A 145 17.37 16.69 -24.60
CA ILE A 145 17.79 17.62 -25.66
C ILE A 145 18.93 18.55 -25.25
N VAL A 146 19.20 18.66 -23.94
CA VAL A 146 20.21 19.55 -23.35
C VAL A 146 21.51 18.78 -23.14
N LEU A 147 21.44 17.62 -22.50
CA LEU A 147 22.57 16.74 -22.17
C LEU A 147 22.46 15.43 -22.96
N ARG A 148 22.57 15.56 -24.29
CA ARG A 148 22.31 14.45 -25.21
C ARG A 148 23.21 13.25 -24.90
N PRO A 149 22.70 12.00 -25.02
CA PRO A 149 23.48 10.79 -24.75
C PRO A 149 24.85 10.76 -25.45
N GLN A 150 24.93 11.27 -26.69
CA GLN A 150 26.17 11.30 -27.47
C GLN A 150 27.28 12.14 -26.83
N MET A 151 26.96 13.10 -25.96
CA MET A 151 27.94 13.94 -25.26
C MET A 151 28.78 13.14 -24.25
N SER A 152 28.31 11.96 -23.85
CA SER A 152 29.08 11.05 -22.99
C SER A 152 30.13 10.24 -23.74
N LYS A 153 30.12 10.22 -25.08
CA LYS A 153 31.09 9.44 -25.89
C LYS A 153 32.54 9.78 -25.52
N ASN A 154 33.40 8.76 -25.48
CA ASN A 154 34.84 8.85 -25.20
C ASN A 154 35.22 9.17 -23.74
N MET A 155 34.28 9.17 -22.81
CA MET A 155 34.59 9.29 -21.37
C MET A 155 35.53 8.18 -20.88
N GLU A 156 35.51 7.01 -21.52
CA GLU A 156 36.37 5.84 -21.23
C GLU A 156 37.87 6.16 -21.32
N ASN A 157 38.24 7.16 -22.14
CA ASN A 157 39.62 7.61 -22.28
C ASN A 157 40.20 8.10 -20.94
N TRP A 158 39.33 8.67 -20.10
CA TRP A 158 39.66 9.26 -18.80
C TRP A 158 39.18 8.41 -17.63
N ILE A 159 38.21 7.52 -17.88
CA ILE A 159 37.55 6.67 -16.89
C ILE A 159 37.60 5.21 -17.39
N PRO A 160 38.72 4.48 -17.16
CA PRO A 160 38.92 3.16 -17.76
C PRO A 160 37.88 2.11 -17.37
N TYR A 161 37.28 2.25 -16.19
CA TYR A 161 36.26 1.34 -15.65
C TYR A 161 34.85 1.94 -15.73
N LEU A 162 34.59 2.73 -16.78
CA LEU A 162 33.28 3.32 -17.01
C LEU A 162 32.28 2.28 -17.53
N LYS A 163 31.09 2.31 -16.94
CA LYS A 163 29.87 1.67 -17.42
C LYS A 163 28.87 2.78 -17.77
N ARG A 164 27.91 2.49 -18.65
CA ARG A 164 26.90 3.47 -19.07
C ARG A 164 25.51 2.89 -18.90
N GLY A 165 24.59 3.65 -18.32
CA GLY A 165 23.16 3.35 -18.30
C GLY A 165 22.44 4.21 -19.33
N HIS A 166 21.41 3.66 -19.97
CA HIS A 166 20.55 4.42 -20.88
C HIS A 166 19.09 4.21 -20.49
N ILE A 167 18.33 5.30 -20.41
CA ILE A 167 16.91 5.28 -20.06
C ILE A 167 16.12 5.71 -21.31
N GLU A 168 15.44 4.74 -21.91
CA GLU A 168 14.52 4.93 -23.03
C GLU A 168 13.28 5.70 -22.62
N ASP A 169 12.70 6.42 -23.58
CA ASP A 169 11.47 7.18 -23.41
C ASP A 169 11.50 8.17 -22.23
N CYS A 170 12.68 8.73 -21.95
CA CYS A 170 12.90 9.64 -20.83
C CYS A 170 13.61 10.92 -21.29
N GLY A 171 13.16 12.06 -20.80
CA GLY A 171 13.69 13.39 -21.13
C GLY A 171 14.69 13.95 -20.14
N HIS A 172 14.85 15.29 -20.17
CA HIS A 172 15.88 16.00 -19.40
C HIS A 172 15.67 15.89 -17.88
N TRP A 173 14.42 15.86 -17.44
CA TRP A 173 14.07 15.72 -16.03
C TRP A 173 13.91 14.25 -15.67
N THR A 174 14.96 13.45 -15.87
CA THR A 174 14.94 11.99 -15.66
C THR A 174 14.34 11.61 -14.32
N GLN A 175 14.68 12.40 -13.30
CA GLN A 175 14.20 12.29 -11.94
C GLN A 175 12.67 12.29 -11.87
N ILE A 176 12.02 13.15 -12.63
CA ILE A 176 10.57 13.38 -12.56
C ILE A 176 9.80 12.57 -13.63
N GLU A 177 10.41 12.35 -14.80
CA GLU A 177 9.73 11.76 -15.98
C GLU A 177 9.47 10.25 -15.90
N LYS A 178 10.23 9.50 -15.09
CA LYS A 178 10.07 8.05 -14.94
C LYS A 178 9.73 7.68 -13.49
N MET A 179 8.48 7.94 -13.10
CA MET A 179 7.98 7.56 -11.78
C MET A 179 7.77 6.03 -11.67
N PHE A 180 8.30 5.45 -10.60
CA PHE A 180 8.21 4.01 -10.30
C PHE A 180 6.83 3.61 -9.76
N LEU A 181 6.16 4.47 -9.00
CA LEU A 181 4.84 4.21 -8.38
C LEU A 181 3.76 5.07 -9.04
N PRO A 182 2.52 4.57 -9.22
CA PRO A 182 1.43 5.38 -9.76
C PRO A 182 1.08 6.55 -8.82
N PRO A 183 0.56 7.68 -9.34
CA PRO A 183 0.13 8.82 -8.49
C PRO A 183 -0.94 8.46 -7.44
N SER A 184 -1.70 7.40 -7.70
CA SER A 184 -2.71 6.84 -6.78
C SER A 184 -2.13 5.88 -5.73
N PHE A 185 -0.81 5.64 -5.74
CA PHE A 185 -0.18 4.79 -4.73
C PHE A 185 -0.40 5.39 -3.33
N ARG A 186 -0.78 4.52 -2.40
CA ARG A 186 -1.03 4.88 -1.00
C ARG A 186 -0.30 3.91 -0.09
N VAL A 187 0.27 4.46 0.97
CA VAL A 187 0.84 3.67 2.07
C VAL A 187 -0.03 3.85 3.29
N TYR A 188 -0.38 2.75 3.94
CA TYR A 188 -1.22 2.73 5.12
C TYR A 188 -0.40 2.34 6.35
N SER A 189 -0.65 3.02 7.47
CA SER A 189 -0.11 2.68 8.78
C SER A 189 -1.17 2.87 9.84
N TYR A 190 -0.96 2.25 11.01
CA TYR A 190 -1.83 2.41 12.16
C TYR A 190 -1.31 3.55 13.04
N ASP A 191 -2.23 4.39 13.53
CA ASP A 191 -1.91 5.34 14.59
C ASP A 191 -1.89 4.65 15.97
N ASN A 192 -1.49 5.39 17.01
CA ASN A 192 -1.41 4.87 18.37
C ASN A 192 -2.76 4.42 18.97
N THR A 193 -3.87 4.67 18.27
CA THR A 193 -5.23 4.25 18.66
C THR A 193 -5.68 2.99 17.92
N GLY A 194 -4.82 2.41 17.07
CA GLY A 194 -5.14 1.23 16.27
C GLY A 194 -6.00 1.53 15.04
N ILE A 195 -6.21 2.82 14.73
CA ILE A 195 -6.94 3.25 13.54
C ILE A 195 -5.96 3.34 12.37
N MET A 196 -6.31 2.67 11.27
CA MET A 196 -5.54 2.70 10.04
C MET A 196 -5.75 4.06 9.36
N ARG A 197 -4.65 4.72 9.02
CA ARG A 197 -4.62 5.98 8.29
C ARG A 197 -3.69 5.87 7.09
N PRO A 198 -4.02 6.51 5.96
CA PRO A 198 -3.02 6.76 4.94
C PRO A 198 -1.90 7.60 5.57
N LEU A 199 -0.65 7.16 5.38
CA LEU A 199 0.51 8.00 5.64
C LEU A 199 0.53 9.07 4.56
N ASP A 200 0.27 10.33 4.93
CA ASP A 200 0.59 11.49 4.09
C ASP A 200 2.11 11.63 4.01
N GLN A 201 2.72 10.75 3.23
CA GLN A 201 4.06 10.97 2.73
C GLN A 201 3.93 11.39 1.29
N ASN A 202 4.40 12.61 1.00
CA ASN A 202 4.81 12.97 -0.35
C ASN A 202 5.92 11.97 -0.75
N PHE A 203 5.53 10.83 -1.33
CA PHE A 203 6.47 9.96 -2.02
C PHE A 203 7.09 10.81 -3.12
N GLN A 204 8.30 11.32 -2.88
CA GLN A 204 9.13 11.85 -3.94
C GLN A 204 9.54 10.65 -4.79
N ASN A 205 8.66 10.21 -5.70
CA ASN A 205 8.97 9.25 -6.76
C ASN A 205 10.06 9.74 -7.71
N ILE A 206 10.54 10.96 -7.47
CA ILE A 206 11.49 11.72 -8.28
C ILE A 206 12.92 11.13 -8.20
N CYS A 207 13.18 10.19 -7.29
CA CYS A 207 14.53 9.70 -7.03
C CYS A 207 14.70 8.18 -7.20
N TYR A 208 13.77 7.48 -7.87
CA TYR A 208 13.90 6.05 -8.19
C TYR A 208 13.95 5.84 -9.69
N PHE A 209 14.91 5.05 -10.19
CA PHE A 209 15.20 4.88 -11.61
C PHE A 209 15.34 3.41 -11.97
N GLN A 210 14.90 3.07 -13.18
CA GLN A 210 15.20 1.79 -13.82
C GLN A 210 15.73 2.01 -15.24
N GLY A 211 16.52 1.06 -15.75
CA GLY A 211 17.00 1.09 -17.12
C GLY A 211 17.92 -0.10 -17.43
N TYR A 212 18.64 -0.01 -18.53
CA TYR A 212 19.62 -1.01 -18.96
C TYR A 212 20.98 -0.36 -19.19
N ILE A 213 22.01 -1.19 -19.28
CA ILE A 213 23.40 -0.79 -19.47
C ILE A 213 23.67 -0.71 -20.98
N GLU A 214 24.07 0.47 -21.44
CA GLU A 214 24.37 0.75 -22.84
C GLU A 214 25.46 -0.21 -23.36
N GLY A 215 25.20 -0.85 -24.50
CA GLY A 215 26.06 -1.90 -25.08
C GLY A 215 25.80 -3.32 -24.57
N TYR A 216 24.90 -3.48 -23.59
CA TYR A 216 24.48 -4.77 -23.03
C TYR A 216 22.95 -4.82 -22.93
N PRO A 217 22.23 -5.08 -24.02
CA PRO A 217 20.76 -4.99 -24.06
C PRO A 217 20.05 -5.91 -23.04
N ASP A 218 20.69 -7.01 -22.61
CA ASP A 218 20.13 -7.96 -21.62
C ASP A 218 20.44 -7.58 -20.14
N SER A 219 21.01 -6.40 -19.90
CA SER A 219 21.35 -5.93 -18.54
C SER A 219 20.20 -5.18 -17.86
N MET A 220 20.29 -4.96 -16.55
CA MET A 220 19.29 -4.17 -15.79
C MET A 220 20.00 -3.28 -14.77
N VAL A 221 19.41 -2.11 -14.54
CA VAL A 221 19.80 -1.15 -13.51
C VAL A 221 18.56 -0.73 -12.77
N ILE A 222 18.57 -0.81 -11.43
CA ILE A 222 17.56 -0.22 -10.56
C ILE A 222 18.30 0.58 -9.51
N VAL A 223 18.12 1.90 -9.48
CA VAL A 223 18.85 2.76 -8.54
C VAL A 223 17.93 3.80 -7.91
N SER A 224 18.14 4.05 -6.62
CA SER A 224 17.56 5.16 -5.88
C SER A 224 18.64 6.21 -5.60
N THR A 225 18.27 7.48 -5.68
CA THR A 225 19.11 8.63 -5.32
C THR A 225 18.57 9.37 -4.09
N CYS A 226 17.48 8.90 -3.49
CA CYS A 226 16.73 9.63 -2.45
C CYS A 226 17.57 9.96 -1.22
N THR A 227 18.49 9.07 -0.88
CA THR A 227 19.34 9.15 0.31
C THR A 227 20.75 8.66 -0.08
N GLY A 228 21.25 9.22 -1.19
CA GLY A 228 22.48 8.77 -1.87
C GLY A 228 22.21 7.66 -2.88
N LEU A 229 23.15 7.46 -3.80
CA LEU A 229 23.04 6.45 -4.86
C LEU A 229 23.10 5.03 -4.28
N ARG A 230 21.98 4.32 -4.36
CA ARG A 230 21.83 2.94 -3.89
C ARG A 230 21.08 2.11 -4.93
N GLY A 231 21.27 0.79 -4.98
CA GLY A 231 20.52 -0.06 -5.91
C GLY A 231 21.28 -1.26 -6.45
N PHE A 232 20.83 -1.79 -7.58
CA PHE A 232 21.32 -3.01 -8.22
C PHE A 232 21.65 -2.80 -9.69
N LEU A 233 22.72 -3.45 -10.14
CA LEU A 233 23.20 -3.48 -11.52
C LEU A 233 23.40 -4.94 -11.91
N GLN A 234 22.78 -5.41 -12.99
CA GLN A 234 22.83 -6.79 -13.42
C GLN A 234 23.42 -6.92 -14.83
N PHE A 235 24.43 -7.76 -14.98
CA PHE A 235 25.14 -8.06 -16.21
C PHE A 235 25.07 -9.58 -16.49
N GLY A 236 24.15 -10.01 -17.37
CA GLY A 236 23.91 -11.43 -17.59
C GLY A 236 23.55 -12.13 -16.26
N ASN A 237 24.34 -13.14 -15.87
CA ASN A 237 24.13 -13.92 -14.65
C ASN A 237 24.82 -13.35 -13.39
N ILE A 238 25.30 -12.10 -13.43
CA ILE A 238 26.03 -11.49 -12.31
C ILE A 238 25.34 -10.19 -11.89
N SER A 239 25.05 -10.07 -10.60
CA SER A 239 24.44 -8.90 -9.98
C SER A 239 25.45 -8.15 -9.12
N TYR A 240 25.37 -6.81 -9.11
CA TYR A 240 26.17 -5.92 -8.27
C TYR A 240 25.25 -5.00 -7.48
N GLY A 241 25.52 -4.81 -6.19
CA GLY A 241 24.87 -3.84 -5.33
C GLY A 241 25.69 -2.55 -5.29
N ILE A 242 25.01 -1.41 -5.18
CA ILE A 242 25.62 -0.12 -4.90
C ILE A 242 24.95 0.48 -3.66
N GLU A 243 25.74 0.99 -2.71
CA GLU A 243 25.21 1.63 -1.50
C GLU A 243 26.18 2.71 -0.98
N PRO A 244 25.67 3.78 -0.33
CA PRO A 244 26.51 4.81 0.26
C PRO A 244 27.31 4.27 1.45
N LEU A 245 28.57 4.69 1.58
CA LEU A 245 29.42 4.32 2.71
C LEU A 245 29.05 5.18 3.93
N GLU A 246 28.33 4.62 4.90
CA GLU A 246 27.90 5.30 6.13
C GLU A 246 29.11 5.72 6.98
N SER A 247 29.66 6.91 6.70
CA SER A 247 30.68 7.71 7.44
C SER A 247 31.64 8.49 6.53
N SER A 248 31.52 8.39 5.20
CA SER A 248 32.39 9.14 4.29
C SER A 248 32.02 10.63 4.19
N ILE A 249 33.02 11.49 4.37
CA ILE A 249 32.93 12.95 4.20
C ILE A 249 32.79 13.34 2.70
N GLY A 250 33.01 12.38 1.78
CA GLY A 250 33.12 12.61 0.34
C GLY A 250 32.00 12.05 -0.55
N PHE A 251 30.85 11.63 0.00
CA PHE A 251 29.77 10.94 -0.75
C PHE A 251 30.26 9.68 -1.49
N GLU A 252 31.10 8.87 -0.84
CA GLU A 252 31.61 7.64 -1.44
C GLU A 252 30.57 6.50 -1.41
N HIS A 253 30.54 5.69 -2.48
CA HIS A 253 29.69 4.50 -2.60
C HIS A 253 30.52 3.24 -2.74
N VAL A 254 30.10 2.18 -2.07
CA VAL A 254 30.63 0.83 -2.29
C VAL A 254 29.83 0.15 -3.40
N ILE A 255 30.53 -0.51 -4.32
CA ILE A 255 29.94 -1.45 -5.27
C ILE A 255 30.51 -2.82 -4.96
N TYR A 256 29.63 -3.80 -4.79
CA TYR A 256 29.99 -5.17 -4.48
C TYR A 256 29.21 -6.13 -5.36
N GLN A 257 29.80 -7.28 -5.66
CA GLN A 257 29.06 -8.35 -6.33
C GLN A 257 28.07 -8.96 -5.34
N VAL A 258 26.81 -9.07 -5.75
CA VAL A 258 25.76 -9.76 -5.00
C VAL A 258 25.91 -11.24 -5.32
N GLU A 259 26.57 -11.97 -4.43
CA GLU A 259 26.61 -13.41 -4.51
C GLU A 259 25.46 -13.99 -3.69
N PRO A 260 24.59 -14.83 -4.29
CA PRO A 260 23.63 -15.59 -3.51
C PRO A 260 24.42 -16.50 -2.58
N LYS A 261 24.29 -16.31 -1.26
CA LYS A 261 24.87 -17.25 -0.30
C LYS A 261 24.13 -18.58 -0.51
N LYS A 262 24.88 -19.65 -0.77
CA LYS A 262 24.39 -21.04 -0.64
C LYS A 262 24.03 -21.28 0.83
N GLY A 263 22.85 -20.83 1.22
CA GLY A 263 22.14 -21.31 2.38
C GLY A 263 21.25 -22.46 1.95
N ASP A 264 21.12 -23.48 2.79
CA ASP A 264 20.28 -24.66 2.58
C ASP A 264 18.77 -24.33 2.62
N ALA A 265 18.31 -23.33 1.85
CA ALA A 265 16.90 -23.04 1.67
C ALA A 265 16.35 -24.00 0.61
N LEU A 266 15.63 -25.03 1.06
CA LEU A 266 15.00 -26.02 0.21
C LEU A 266 13.84 -25.44 -0.61
N LEU A 267 13.63 -26.11 -1.74
CA LEU A 267 12.68 -25.87 -2.83
C LEU A 267 11.23 -25.81 -2.32
N TYR A 268 10.40 -25.08 -3.05
CA TYR A 268 8.95 -24.95 -2.91
C TYR A 268 8.23 -26.24 -2.45
N ALA A 269 7.22 -26.12 -1.60
CA ALA A 269 6.31 -27.22 -1.25
C ALA A 269 5.38 -27.55 -2.44
N ALA A 270 5.91 -28.25 -3.44
CA ALA A 270 5.11 -29.01 -4.39
C ALA A 270 5.42 -30.50 -4.20
N LYS A 271 5.02 -31.03 -3.05
CA LYS A 271 4.70 -32.45 -2.85
C LYS A 271 3.56 -32.52 -1.85
N ASP A 272 2.59 -33.37 -2.18
CA ASP A 272 1.44 -33.74 -1.34
C ASP A 272 1.82 -33.74 0.15
N MET A 273 1.01 -33.06 0.97
CA MET A 273 1.32 -32.74 2.36
C MET A 273 1.69 -33.99 3.19
N GLU A 274 2.98 -34.23 3.37
CA GLU A 274 3.57 -34.96 4.49
C GLU A 274 4.63 -34.07 5.15
N LEU A 275 4.41 -33.63 6.40
CA LEU A 275 5.29 -32.70 7.10
C LEU A 275 6.08 -33.41 8.22
N ARG A 276 7.39 -33.66 8.02
CA ARG A 276 8.32 -34.16 9.04
C ARG A 276 9.23 -33.07 9.64
N ASP A 277 9.00 -32.81 10.94
CA ASP A 277 9.75 -32.07 11.99
C ASP A 277 11.28 -31.94 11.89
N LEU A 278 11.81 -30.75 12.28
CA LEU A 278 12.75 -30.61 13.42
C LEU A 278 12.87 -29.17 13.98
N LYS A 279 13.35 -29.13 15.24
CA LYS A 279 13.28 -28.09 16.30
C LYS A 279 14.52 -27.19 16.36
N TYR A 280 14.45 -26.00 17.00
CA TYR A 280 15.21 -25.66 18.25
C TYR A 280 14.74 -24.34 18.91
N ASN A 281 15.00 -24.27 20.22
CA ASN A 281 14.53 -23.31 21.25
C ASN A 281 15.21 -21.93 21.23
N ILE A 282 14.48 -20.89 21.66
CA ILE A 282 15.01 -19.58 22.05
C ILE A 282 14.71 -19.32 23.53
N GLN A 283 15.75 -18.92 24.29
CA GLN A 283 15.67 -18.39 25.65
C GLN A 283 15.40 -16.88 25.64
N SER A 284 14.64 -16.44 26.64
CA SER A 284 14.19 -15.06 26.86
C SER A 284 15.32 -14.09 27.24
N ILE A 285 15.30 -12.88 26.68
CA ILE A 285 16.00 -11.70 27.22
C ILE A 285 15.02 -10.52 27.29
N LYS A 286 15.04 -9.81 28.43
CA LYS A 286 14.22 -8.62 28.73
C LYS A 286 14.48 -7.49 27.72
N ALA A 287 13.40 -6.83 27.28
CA ALA A 287 13.43 -5.68 26.39
C ALA A 287 13.90 -4.41 27.11
N GLU A 288 14.98 -3.80 26.61
CA GLU A 288 15.32 -2.40 26.85
C GLU A 288 14.77 -1.53 25.72
N LYS A 289 14.39 -0.28 26.07
CA LYS A 289 13.87 0.76 25.17
C LYS A 289 14.74 0.91 23.91
N ALA A 290 14.20 0.56 22.76
CA ALA A 290 14.81 0.83 21.46
C ALA A 290 14.04 1.94 20.74
N ALA A 291 14.76 2.99 20.36
CA ALA A 291 14.31 4.06 19.48
C ALA A 291 13.72 3.49 18.18
N SER A 292 12.71 4.19 17.65
CA SER A 292 12.08 3.90 16.35
C SER A 292 13.16 3.72 15.27
N ARG A 293 13.38 2.46 14.85
CA ARG A 293 14.25 2.12 13.72
C ARG A 293 13.35 1.95 12.50
N TYR A 294 13.55 2.81 11.50
CA TYR A 294 12.86 2.70 10.22
C TYR A 294 13.47 1.54 9.43
N LEU A 295 12.64 0.62 8.93
CA LEU A 295 13.04 -0.41 7.99
C LEU A 295 12.66 0.08 6.58
N GLU A 296 13.64 0.49 5.79
CA GLU A 296 13.44 0.85 4.39
C GLU A 296 13.39 -0.45 3.56
N ILE A 297 12.19 -0.91 3.22
CA ILE A 297 11.99 -2.08 2.36
C ILE A 297 11.77 -1.59 0.93
N HIS A 298 12.74 -1.82 0.05
CA HIS A 298 12.60 -1.57 -1.37
C HIS A 298 11.83 -2.73 -2.02
N PHE A 299 10.52 -2.54 -2.24
CA PHE A 299 9.74 -3.42 -3.11
C PHE A 299 10.10 -3.11 -4.56
N VAL A 300 11.10 -3.79 -5.09
CA VAL A 300 11.29 -3.89 -6.53
C VAL A 300 10.35 -4.98 -7.03
N VAL A 301 9.07 -4.64 -7.17
CA VAL A 301 8.23 -5.41 -8.10
C VAL A 301 8.55 -4.82 -9.46
N GLU A 302 9.45 -5.50 -10.14
CA GLU A 302 9.99 -5.17 -11.45
C GLU A 302 8.88 -4.71 -12.40
N LYS A 303 8.89 -3.41 -12.69
CA LYS A 303 8.10 -2.86 -13.77
C LYS A 303 8.89 -3.16 -15.06
N GLU A 304 8.43 -4.16 -15.81
CA GLU A 304 8.67 -4.34 -17.26
C GLU A 304 9.68 -5.39 -17.77
N MET A 305 10.26 -6.33 -17.01
CA MET A 305 11.16 -7.34 -17.64
C MET A 305 10.83 -8.84 -17.45
N ILE A 306 10.67 -9.40 -16.25
CA ILE A 306 10.45 -10.85 -16.15
C ILE A 306 9.11 -11.25 -16.79
N PHE A 307 8.02 -10.53 -16.51
CA PHE A 307 6.71 -10.80 -17.13
C PHE A 307 6.52 -10.20 -18.53
N ALA A 308 7.52 -9.52 -19.09
CA ALA A 308 7.46 -8.96 -20.43
C ALA A 308 7.12 -9.99 -21.53
N PRO A 309 7.65 -11.24 -21.52
CA PRO A 309 7.27 -12.28 -22.48
C PRO A 309 5.76 -12.60 -22.48
N PHE A 310 5.07 -12.34 -21.36
CA PHE A 310 3.63 -12.54 -21.22
C PHE A 310 2.80 -11.28 -21.55
N ASN A 311 3.44 -10.15 -21.88
CA ASN A 311 2.80 -8.85 -22.04
C ASN A 311 1.92 -8.45 -20.82
N LEU A 312 2.38 -8.81 -19.63
CA LEU A 312 1.70 -8.54 -18.36
C LEU A 312 2.47 -7.46 -17.58
N THR A 313 1.75 -6.46 -17.07
CA THR A 313 2.33 -5.40 -16.23
C THR A 313 1.86 -5.59 -14.79
N VAL A 314 2.80 -5.69 -13.84
CA VAL A 314 2.48 -5.73 -12.42
C VAL A 314 2.56 -4.31 -11.85
N ILE A 315 1.48 -3.85 -11.23
CA ILE A 315 1.38 -2.51 -10.66
C ILE A 315 1.19 -2.64 -9.15
N LEU A 316 2.09 -2.06 -8.36
CA LEU A 316 1.91 -1.94 -6.92
C LEU A 316 0.92 -0.78 -6.64
N SER A 317 -0.32 -1.12 -6.28
CA SER A 317 -1.40 -0.14 -6.07
C SER A 317 -1.38 0.47 -4.67
N SER A 318 -1.02 -0.32 -3.65
CA SER A 318 -0.94 0.14 -2.25
C SER A 318 0.01 -0.73 -1.44
N LEU A 319 0.46 -0.20 -0.31
CA LEU A 319 1.29 -0.90 0.66
C LEU A 319 0.77 -0.64 2.08
N GLU A 320 0.79 -1.65 2.94
CA GLU A 320 0.35 -1.54 4.34
C GLU A 320 1.43 -2.06 5.28
N PHE A 321 1.73 -1.30 6.33
CA PHE A 321 2.69 -1.69 7.37
C PHE A 321 2.00 -1.99 8.69
N TRP A 322 2.30 -3.16 9.25
CA TRP A 322 1.89 -3.57 10.60
C TRP A 322 2.96 -3.12 11.60
N MET A 323 3.00 -1.82 11.88
CA MET A 323 4.06 -1.16 12.68
C MET A 323 3.94 -1.40 14.18
N ASP A 324 2.72 -1.60 14.66
CA ASP A 324 2.36 -1.79 16.07
C ASP A 324 2.43 -3.27 16.46
N GLU A 325 1.61 -4.09 15.80
CA GLU A 325 1.56 -5.53 16.00
C GLU A 325 1.06 -6.24 14.73
N ASN A 326 1.40 -7.52 14.60
CA ASN A 326 0.93 -8.34 13.50
C ASN A 326 -0.59 -8.53 13.59
N LYS A 327 -1.32 -8.23 12.52
CA LYS A 327 -2.80 -8.34 12.49
C LYS A 327 -3.29 -9.78 12.40
N ILE A 328 -2.40 -10.69 12.02
CA ILE A 328 -2.60 -12.14 12.11
C ILE A 328 -1.36 -12.77 12.73
N SER A 329 -1.52 -13.95 13.33
CA SER A 329 -0.37 -14.73 13.78
C SER A 329 0.51 -15.14 12.60
N THR A 330 1.76 -14.69 12.60
CA THR A 330 2.76 -14.99 11.55
C THR A 330 3.55 -16.27 11.83
N THR A 331 3.15 -17.07 12.82
CA THR A 331 3.77 -18.38 13.15
C THR A 331 3.17 -19.52 12.31
N GLY A 332 3.92 -20.60 12.08
CA GLY A 332 3.44 -21.75 11.30
C GLY A 332 4.15 -21.88 9.95
N ASP A 333 3.78 -22.87 9.14
CA ASP A 333 4.28 -22.98 7.77
C ASP A 333 3.64 -21.93 6.83
N ALA A 334 4.11 -21.86 5.58
CA ALA A 334 3.66 -20.85 4.63
C ALA A 334 2.17 -21.03 4.23
N ASN A 335 1.66 -22.26 4.18
CA ASN A 335 0.29 -22.56 3.78
C ASN A 335 -0.70 -22.21 4.90
N GLU A 336 -0.36 -22.55 6.14
CA GLU A 336 -1.16 -22.17 7.32
C GLU A 336 -1.27 -20.64 7.42
N LEU A 337 -0.15 -19.94 7.18
CA LEU A 337 -0.13 -18.49 7.16
C LEU A 337 -0.96 -17.92 6.00
N LEU A 338 -0.92 -18.53 4.81
CA LEU A 338 -1.72 -18.13 3.66
C LEU A 338 -3.22 -18.21 3.96
N TYR A 339 -3.67 -19.30 4.59
CA TYR A 339 -5.07 -19.46 4.96
C TYR A 339 -5.55 -18.35 5.91
N ARG A 340 -4.79 -18.08 6.96
CA ARG A 340 -5.11 -16.99 7.91
C ARG A 340 -5.09 -15.63 7.21
N PHE A 341 -4.15 -15.40 6.31
CA PHE A 341 -4.04 -14.16 5.56
C PHE A 341 -5.25 -13.94 4.64
N LEU A 342 -5.71 -14.97 3.93
CA LEU A 342 -6.89 -14.87 3.07
C LEU A 342 -8.16 -14.58 3.88
N LYS A 343 -8.33 -15.20 5.05
CA LYS A 343 -9.45 -14.89 5.95
C LYS A 343 -9.43 -13.44 6.40
N TRP A 344 -8.26 -12.94 6.81
CA TRP A 344 -8.09 -11.54 7.18
C TRP A 344 -8.34 -10.58 6.01
N LYS A 345 -7.83 -10.92 4.81
CA LYS A 345 -8.04 -10.14 3.58
C LYS A 345 -9.51 -9.99 3.25
N GLN A 346 -10.30 -11.06 3.36
CA GLN A 346 -11.74 -11.04 3.11
C GLN A 346 -12.50 -10.16 4.10
N SER A 347 -12.09 -10.10 5.36
CA SER A 347 -12.74 -9.25 6.35
C SER A 347 -12.29 -7.78 6.31
N TYR A 348 -11.00 -7.52 6.01
CA TYR A 348 -10.38 -6.21 6.22
C TYR A 348 -10.06 -5.45 4.92
N LEU A 349 -9.71 -6.16 3.85
CA LEU A 349 -9.35 -5.56 2.55
C LEU A 349 -10.49 -5.62 1.52
N ALA A 350 -11.68 -6.13 1.89
CA ALA A 350 -12.81 -6.32 0.96
C ALA A 350 -13.27 -5.05 0.23
N LEU A 351 -13.13 -3.88 0.87
CA LEU A 351 -13.51 -2.59 0.29
C LEU A 351 -12.40 -1.95 -0.56
N ARG A 352 -11.18 -2.50 -0.56
CA ARG A 352 -10.06 -1.97 -1.34
C ARG A 352 -9.95 -2.70 -2.68
N PRO A 353 -10.04 -2.01 -3.83
CA PRO A 353 -9.88 -2.67 -5.13
C PRO A 353 -8.42 -3.15 -5.31
N HIS A 354 -8.25 -4.45 -5.48
CA HIS A 354 -6.96 -5.10 -5.79
C HIS A 354 -7.21 -6.42 -6.54
N ASP A 355 -6.29 -6.78 -7.44
CA ASP A 355 -6.35 -8.05 -8.17
C ASP A 355 -5.71 -9.20 -7.37
N MET A 356 -4.67 -8.89 -6.59
CA MET A 356 -3.99 -9.82 -5.69
C MET A 356 -3.34 -9.08 -4.52
N ALA A 357 -3.34 -9.71 -3.34
CA ALA A 357 -2.69 -9.18 -2.14
C ALA A 357 -1.48 -10.05 -1.75
N PHE A 358 -0.39 -9.43 -1.31
CA PHE A 358 0.82 -10.11 -0.84
C PHE A 358 1.06 -9.80 0.63
N LEU A 359 1.29 -10.84 1.43
CA LEU A 359 1.83 -10.71 2.77
C LEU A 359 3.31 -11.07 2.76
N LEU A 360 4.16 -10.09 3.03
CA LEU A 360 5.59 -10.33 3.20
C LEU A 360 5.91 -10.51 4.69
N VAL A 361 6.57 -11.61 5.03
CA VAL A 361 6.97 -11.89 6.41
C VAL A 361 8.45 -12.18 6.48
N TYR A 362 9.18 -11.36 7.24
CA TYR A 362 10.57 -11.63 7.57
C TYR A 362 10.67 -12.74 8.64
N ARG A 363 11.56 -13.71 8.41
CA ARG A 363 11.91 -14.75 9.40
C ARG A 363 13.42 -14.95 9.41
N GLU A 364 14.00 -15.30 10.55
CA GLU A 364 15.44 -15.60 10.58
C GLU A 364 15.78 -16.87 9.79
N THR A 365 14.92 -17.89 9.91
CA THR A 365 15.01 -19.17 9.20
C THR A 365 13.61 -19.60 8.76
N SER A 366 13.52 -20.25 7.61
CA SER A 366 12.27 -20.78 7.07
C SER A 366 12.58 -21.94 6.15
N ASP A 367 11.79 -23.02 6.25
CA ASP A 367 11.88 -24.18 5.37
C ASP A 367 11.23 -23.90 3.99
N TYR A 368 10.47 -22.81 3.88
CA TYR A 368 9.72 -22.42 2.69
C TYR A 368 9.91 -20.94 2.36
N VAL A 369 9.85 -20.62 1.07
CA VAL A 369 9.96 -19.25 0.54
C VAL A 369 8.61 -18.54 0.38
N GLY A 370 7.50 -19.28 0.36
CA GLY A 370 6.15 -18.71 0.24
C GLY A 370 5.06 -19.74 -0.05
N ALA A 371 3.83 -19.27 -0.20
CA ALA A 371 2.65 -20.05 -0.55
C ALA A 371 1.60 -19.21 -1.31
N THR A 372 0.92 -19.84 -2.26
CA THR A 372 -0.24 -19.28 -2.99
C THR A 372 -1.16 -20.39 -3.51
N PHE A 373 -2.38 -20.07 -3.90
CA PHE A 373 -3.28 -21.02 -4.58
C PHE A 373 -3.08 -20.98 -6.09
N GLN A 374 -2.78 -22.14 -6.68
CA GLN A 374 -2.48 -22.22 -8.11
C GLN A 374 -3.71 -21.93 -8.98
N GLY A 375 -3.55 -21.07 -9.98
CA GLY A 375 -4.60 -20.73 -10.96
C GLY A 375 -5.81 -19.99 -10.38
N LYS A 376 -5.66 -19.40 -9.18
CA LYS A 376 -6.71 -18.69 -8.45
C LYS A 376 -6.53 -17.16 -8.44
N MET A 377 -5.67 -16.62 -9.30
CA MET A 377 -5.61 -15.19 -9.55
C MET A 377 -7.00 -14.67 -9.98
N CYS A 378 -7.33 -13.44 -9.59
CA CYS A 378 -8.65 -12.80 -9.72
C CYS A 378 -9.77 -13.36 -8.83
N ASP A 379 -9.70 -14.57 -8.29
CA ASP A 379 -10.73 -15.11 -7.40
C ASP A 379 -10.69 -14.37 -6.05
N LYS A 380 -11.74 -13.64 -5.70
CA LYS A 380 -11.77 -12.81 -4.48
C LYS A 380 -11.39 -13.58 -3.22
N ASN A 381 -11.76 -14.86 -3.12
CA ASN A 381 -11.54 -15.67 -1.92
C ASN A 381 -10.10 -16.18 -1.81
N TYR A 382 -9.46 -16.43 -2.95
CA TYR A 382 -8.15 -17.09 -3.01
C TYR A 382 -7.04 -16.19 -3.57
N ALA A 383 -7.36 -14.98 -4.01
CA ALA A 383 -6.43 -14.02 -4.58
C ALA A 383 -5.58 -13.35 -3.48
N GLY A 384 -4.70 -14.13 -2.87
CA GLY A 384 -3.69 -13.69 -1.94
C GLY A 384 -2.50 -14.65 -1.91
N THR A 385 -1.35 -14.13 -1.48
CA THR A 385 -0.07 -14.83 -1.49
C THR A 385 0.73 -14.47 -0.24
N VAL A 386 1.48 -15.42 0.28
CA VAL A 386 2.45 -15.21 1.35
C VAL A 386 3.86 -15.42 0.81
N ALA A 387 4.75 -14.46 1.01
CA ALA A 387 6.18 -14.62 0.75
C ALA A 387 6.96 -14.51 2.08
N LEU A 388 7.79 -15.50 2.34
CA LEU A 388 8.65 -15.56 3.51
C LEU A 388 10.05 -15.11 3.08
N GLN A 389 10.62 -14.13 3.80
CA GLN A 389 11.98 -13.64 3.55
C GLN A 389 12.92 -14.10 4.67
N PRO A 390 13.68 -15.20 4.47
CA PRO A 390 14.78 -15.58 5.34
C PRO A 390 15.90 -14.56 5.32
N LYS A 391 16.63 -14.41 6.43
CA LYS A 391 17.82 -13.54 6.52
C LYS A 391 18.92 -13.87 5.49
N ALA A 392 19.00 -15.12 5.05
CA ALA A 392 20.00 -15.58 4.08
C ALA A 392 19.64 -15.27 2.61
N VAL A 393 18.40 -14.90 2.32
CA VAL A 393 17.87 -14.68 0.97
C VAL A 393 18.16 -13.24 0.54
N THR A 394 18.77 -13.07 -0.64
CA THR A 394 19.05 -11.75 -1.22
C THR A 394 17.77 -11.11 -1.75
N LEU A 395 17.76 -9.78 -1.95
CA LEU A 395 16.62 -9.10 -2.57
C LEU A 395 16.32 -9.61 -3.99
N GLU A 396 17.34 -10.00 -4.75
CA GLU A 396 17.19 -10.64 -6.06
C GLU A 396 16.46 -11.98 -5.95
N SER A 397 16.87 -12.81 -4.99
CA SER A 397 16.23 -14.11 -4.75
C SER A 397 14.77 -13.95 -4.30
N LEU A 398 14.48 -12.94 -3.46
CA LEU A 398 13.13 -12.59 -3.07
C LEU A 398 12.27 -12.15 -4.26
N ALA A 399 12.84 -11.37 -5.19
CA ALA A 399 12.12 -10.98 -6.40
C ALA A 399 11.72 -12.21 -7.24
N ILE A 400 12.62 -13.18 -7.41
CA ILE A 400 12.30 -14.46 -8.08
C ILE A 400 11.19 -15.20 -7.33
N VAL A 401 11.22 -15.24 -6.00
CA VAL A 401 10.14 -15.86 -5.20
C VAL A 401 8.79 -15.18 -5.45
N LEU A 402 8.74 -13.85 -5.45
CA LEU A 402 7.51 -13.11 -5.72
C LEU A 402 6.96 -13.39 -7.12
N VAL A 403 7.85 -13.44 -8.12
CA VAL A 403 7.50 -13.74 -9.50
C VAL A 403 7.00 -15.19 -9.65
N GLN A 404 7.67 -16.16 -9.03
CA GLN A 404 7.23 -17.56 -9.04
C GLN A 404 5.85 -17.71 -8.39
N LEU A 405 5.61 -17.03 -7.26
CA LEU A 405 4.31 -17.04 -6.59
C LEU A 405 3.21 -16.40 -7.46
N LEU A 406 3.48 -15.26 -8.11
CA LEU A 406 2.55 -14.67 -9.08
C LEU A 406 2.28 -15.60 -10.27
N SER A 407 3.32 -16.28 -10.77
CA SER A 407 3.20 -17.22 -11.88
C SER A 407 2.31 -18.41 -11.51
N LEU A 408 2.50 -18.95 -10.30
CA LEU A 408 1.67 -20.03 -9.77
C LEU A 408 0.21 -19.59 -9.59
N SER A 409 -0.05 -18.38 -9.09
CA SER A 409 -1.43 -17.90 -8.97
C SER A 409 -2.11 -17.74 -10.35
N MET A 410 -1.34 -17.50 -11.41
CA MET A 410 -1.78 -17.56 -12.82
C MET A 410 -1.81 -18.98 -13.41
N GLY A 411 -1.61 -20.02 -12.61
CA GLY A 411 -1.70 -21.41 -13.05
C GLY A 411 -0.42 -21.98 -13.66
N ILE A 412 0.66 -21.20 -13.73
CA ILE A 412 1.95 -21.64 -14.27
C ILE A 412 2.67 -22.48 -13.21
N ALA A 413 2.81 -23.79 -13.46
CA ALA A 413 3.51 -24.71 -12.56
C ALA A 413 5.05 -24.61 -12.70
N TYR A 414 5.77 -25.24 -11.79
CA TYR A 414 7.23 -25.41 -11.91
C TYR A 414 7.59 -26.24 -13.15
N ASP A 415 8.68 -25.85 -13.80
CA ASP A 415 9.19 -26.51 -15.00
C ASP A 415 9.74 -27.90 -14.66
N ASN A 416 9.27 -28.91 -15.40
CA ASN A 416 9.91 -30.23 -15.40
C ASN A 416 11.12 -30.19 -16.32
N VAL A 417 12.33 -30.31 -15.77
CA VAL A 417 13.60 -30.21 -16.50
C VAL A 417 13.73 -31.23 -17.65
N SER A 418 12.97 -32.34 -17.60
CA SER A 418 12.97 -33.37 -18.65
C SER A 418 11.99 -33.11 -19.80
N GLU A 419 10.99 -32.26 -19.61
CA GLU A 419 9.90 -32.03 -20.56
C GLU A 419 9.88 -30.58 -21.07
N CYS A 420 10.28 -29.62 -20.22
CA CYS A 420 10.25 -28.20 -20.51
C CYS A 420 11.59 -27.72 -21.04
N HIS A 421 11.55 -26.99 -22.16
CA HIS A 421 12.72 -26.39 -22.78
C HIS A 421 12.90 -24.96 -22.29
N CYS A 422 14.09 -24.69 -21.76
CA CYS A 422 14.53 -23.35 -21.35
C CYS A 422 15.61 -22.84 -22.32
N GLY A 423 15.42 -21.65 -22.88
CA GLY A 423 16.37 -21.04 -23.83
C GLY A 423 17.66 -20.51 -23.20
N VAL A 424 17.78 -20.59 -21.87
CA VAL A 424 18.94 -20.16 -21.06
C VAL A 424 19.29 -21.23 -20.03
N SER A 425 20.30 -20.98 -19.19
CA SER A 425 20.77 -21.97 -18.21
C SER A 425 19.73 -22.33 -17.14
N ILE A 426 18.89 -21.37 -16.73
CA ILE A 426 17.83 -21.59 -15.75
C ILE A 426 16.67 -20.64 -16.00
N CYS A 427 15.45 -21.18 -16.01
CA CYS A 427 14.22 -20.40 -16.21
C CYS A 427 13.59 -20.03 -14.87
N VAL A 428 12.75 -19.00 -14.87
CA VAL A 428 12.09 -18.45 -13.67
C VAL A 428 11.32 -19.51 -12.91
N MET A 429 10.59 -20.39 -13.62
CA MET A 429 9.82 -21.48 -13.03
C MET A 429 10.65 -22.73 -12.77
N ASN A 430 11.98 -22.65 -12.78
CA ASN A 430 12.84 -23.68 -12.21
C ASN A 430 13.01 -23.40 -10.71
N PRO A 431 12.81 -24.39 -9.82
CA PRO A 431 12.88 -24.12 -8.39
C PRO A 431 14.31 -23.81 -7.89
N GLU A 432 15.37 -24.12 -8.65
CA GLU A 432 16.75 -23.68 -8.38
C GLU A 432 17.03 -22.22 -8.79
N ALA A 433 16.07 -21.52 -9.41
CA ALA A 433 16.23 -20.14 -9.86
C ALA A 433 16.55 -19.17 -8.71
N ILE A 434 16.05 -19.44 -7.51
CA ILE A 434 16.29 -18.61 -6.32
C ILE A 434 17.77 -18.59 -5.89
N HIS A 435 18.57 -19.57 -6.35
CA HIS A 435 20.00 -19.67 -6.05
C HIS A 435 20.87 -19.14 -7.19
N SER A 436 20.24 -18.58 -8.23
CA SER A 436 20.90 -18.11 -9.44
C SER A 436 20.69 -16.61 -9.58
N SER A 437 21.73 -15.90 -10.00
CA SER A 437 21.63 -14.49 -10.39
C SER A 437 21.31 -14.37 -11.88
N GLY A 438 20.57 -13.33 -12.28
CA GLY A 438 20.25 -13.07 -13.70
C GLY A 438 19.03 -13.78 -14.27
N VAL A 439 18.22 -14.44 -13.43
CA VAL A 439 17.10 -15.26 -13.93
C VAL A 439 15.96 -14.37 -14.44
N ARG A 440 15.62 -14.48 -15.74
CA ARG A 440 14.53 -13.70 -16.35
C ARG A 440 13.67 -14.42 -17.38
N ALA A 441 14.13 -15.56 -17.91
CA ALA A 441 13.43 -16.26 -18.97
C ALA A 441 12.39 -17.24 -18.43
N PHE A 442 11.25 -17.34 -19.10
CA PHE A 442 10.27 -18.41 -18.89
C PHE A 442 10.50 -19.54 -19.90
N SER A 443 10.17 -20.77 -19.51
CA SER A 443 10.23 -21.93 -20.40
C SER A 443 9.09 -21.93 -21.42
N ASN A 444 9.15 -22.80 -22.42
CA ASN A 444 8.01 -23.03 -23.31
C ASN A 444 6.76 -23.51 -22.57
N CYS A 445 6.90 -24.40 -21.58
CA CYS A 445 5.78 -24.86 -20.74
C CYS A 445 5.11 -23.71 -19.98
N SER A 446 5.93 -22.78 -19.46
CA SER A 446 5.43 -21.60 -18.76
C SER A 446 4.60 -20.69 -19.68
N MET A 447 5.06 -20.49 -20.91
CA MET A 447 4.33 -19.72 -21.93
C MET A 447 2.98 -20.36 -22.31
N GLU A 448 2.95 -21.68 -22.50
CA GLU A 448 1.72 -22.43 -22.82
C GLU A 448 0.70 -22.40 -21.66
N ALA A 449 1.18 -22.58 -20.43
CA ALA A 449 0.33 -22.51 -19.23
C ALA A 449 -0.29 -21.12 -19.05
N PHE A 450 0.50 -20.05 -19.24
CA PHE A 450 0.00 -18.68 -19.17
C PHE A 450 -1.05 -18.40 -20.26
N SER A 451 -0.80 -18.83 -21.50
CA SER A 451 -1.75 -18.67 -22.61
C SER A 451 -3.09 -19.37 -22.32
N SER A 452 -3.03 -20.56 -21.71
CA SER A 452 -4.21 -21.31 -21.27
C SER A 452 -4.99 -20.57 -20.17
N PHE A 453 -4.28 -19.98 -19.20
CA PHE A 453 -4.90 -19.21 -18.11
C PHE A 453 -5.59 -17.94 -18.61
N ILE A 454 -4.91 -17.13 -19.44
CA ILE A 454 -5.49 -15.89 -19.98
C ILE A 454 -6.74 -16.16 -20.82
N SER A 455 -6.78 -17.28 -21.53
CA SER A 455 -7.94 -17.71 -22.32
C SER A 455 -9.12 -18.21 -21.47
N SER A 456 -8.92 -18.42 -20.16
CA SER A 456 -9.96 -18.90 -19.24
C SER A 456 -10.82 -17.75 -18.68
N GLN A 457 -12.03 -18.07 -18.19
CA GLN A 457 -12.87 -17.08 -17.50
C GLN A 457 -12.26 -16.55 -16.19
N ASN A 458 -11.24 -17.23 -15.66
CA ASN A 458 -10.60 -16.86 -14.40
C ASN A 458 -9.62 -15.68 -14.53
N SER A 459 -9.35 -15.17 -15.75
CA SER A 459 -8.42 -14.06 -15.99
C SER A 459 -9.07 -12.67 -16.03
N TYR A 460 -10.38 -12.57 -15.73
CA TYR A 460 -11.19 -11.38 -15.98
C TYR A 460 -10.63 -10.07 -15.38
N CYS A 461 -9.94 -10.13 -14.23
CA CYS A 461 -9.41 -8.92 -13.58
C CYS A 461 -8.21 -8.32 -14.32
N LEU A 462 -7.49 -9.12 -15.10
CA LEU A 462 -6.27 -8.71 -15.82
C LEU A 462 -6.56 -8.07 -17.18
N GLN A 463 -7.80 -8.14 -17.65
CA GLN A 463 -8.23 -7.58 -18.94
C GLN A 463 -8.73 -6.14 -18.82
N ASN A 464 -8.93 -5.65 -17.60
CA ASN A 464 -9.33 -4.27 -17.35
C ASN A 464 -8.11 -3.37 -17.44
N GLN A 465 -8.03 -2.57 -18.51
CA GLN A 465 -7.11 -1.45 -18.58
C GLN A 465 -7.53 -0.47 -17.48
N LEU A 466 -6.76 -0.38 -16.38
CA LEU A 466 -6.92 0.67 -15.39
C LEU A 466 -6.93 2.00 -16.13
N GLN A 467 -8.09 2.68 -16.17
CA GLN A 467 -8.15 4.08 -16.53
C GLN A 467 -7.42 4.85 -15.42
N LEU A 468 -6.08 4.90 -15.51
CA LEU A 468 -5.24 5.87 -14.84
C LEU A 468 -5.49 7.22 -15.54
N GLN A 469 -6.71 7.74 -15.38
CA GLN A 469 -7.06 9.10 -15.78
C GLN A 469 -6.34 10.06 -14.80
N PRO A 470 -5.61 11.08 -15.29
CA PRO A 470 -4.93 12.07 -14.44
C PRO A 470 -5.87 13.02 -13.69
N SER A 471 -7.18 12.81 -13.74
CA SER A 471 -8.17 13.74 -13.21
C SER A 471 -8.83 13.21 -11.94
N TYR A 472 -8.20 13.44 -10.78
CA TYR A 472 -8.95 13.46 -9.52
C TYR A 472 -8.38 14.54 -8.60
N LYS A 473 -8.77 15.79 -8.88
CA LYS A 473 -8.82 16.86 -7.87
C LYS A 473 -10.17 17.57 -7.95
N SER A 474 -11.07 17.16 -7.08
CA SER A 474 -11.95 18.06 -6.34
C SER A 474 -12.16 17.42 -4.97
N LYS A 475 -12.14 18.19 -3.90
CA LYS A 475 -12.50 17.74 -2.55
C LYS A 475 -13.92 17.18 -2.58
N VAL A 476 -14.16 16.02 -1.99
CA VAL A 476 -15.46 15.33 -2.05
C VAL A 476 -15.86 14.79 -0.70
N CYS A 477 -16.63 15.60 0.02
CA CYS A 477 -17.36 15.15 1.19
C CYS A 477 -18.22 13.93 0.85
N GLY A 478 -18.00 12.84 1.58
CA GLY A 478 -18.67 11.56 1.37
C GLY A 478 -17.82 10.59 0.54
N ASN A 479 -16.51 10.61 0.66
CA ASN A 479 -15.63 9.60 0.07
C ASN A 479 -14.92 8.71 1.13
N GLY A 480 -15.15 8.99 2.42
CA GLY A 480 -14.61 8.26 3.55
C GLY A 480 -13.17 8.66 3.89
N GLN A 481 -12.66 9.73 3.31
CA GLN A 481 -11.36 10.33 3.62
C GLN A 481 -11.58 11.70 4.24
N LEU A 482 -11.06 11.89 5.45
CA LEU A 482 -11.10 13.18 6.11
C LEU A 482 -10.16 14.16 5.41
N GLU A 483 -10.69 15.11 4.65
CA GLU A 483 -9.94 16.11 3.89
C GLU A 483 -9.79 17.45 4.66
N GLU A 484 -8.82 18.29 4.26
CA GLU A 484 -8.59 19.59 4.91
C GLU A 484 -9.77 20.56 4.68
N GLY A 485 -10.52 20.82 5.75
CA GLY A 485 -11.76 21.62 5.78
C GLY A 485 -13.00 20.86 6.25
N GLU A 486 -12.88 19.55 6.48
CA GLU A 486 -13.97 18.69 6.94
C GLU A 486 -13.80 18.32 8.42
N ASP A 487 -14.88 18.36 9.20
CA ASP A 487 -14.88 17.92 10.60
C ASP A 487 -14.95 16.37 10.70
N CYS A 488 -15.55 15.72 9.69
CA CYS A 488 -15.62 14.28 9.50
C CYS A 488 -15.92 13.94 8.01
N ASP A 489 -15.46 12.79 7.53
CA ASP A 489 -15.93 12.17 6.28
C ASP A 489 -16.16 10.68 6.51
N CYS A 490 -17.42 10.26 6.48
CA CYS A 490 -17.85 8.91 6.76
C CYS A 490 -18.08 8.06 5.50
N GLY A 491 -17.85 8.60 4.29
CA GLY A 491 -18.20 7.96 3.03
C GLY A 491 -19.52 8.47 2.45
N SER A 492 -19.83 8.03 1.23
CA SER A 492 -21.05 8.47 0.54
C SER A 492 -22.22 7.81 1.25
N VAL A 493 -23.21 8.60 1.67
CA VAL A 493 -24.45 8.04 2.21
C VAL A 493 -25.07 7.14 1.15
N LYS A 494 -24.96 5.83 1.34
CA LYS A 494 -25.61 4.85 0.46
C LYS A 494 -27.11 4.95 0.64
N ALA A 495 -27.84 4.73 -0.44
CA ALA A 495 -29.31 4.79 -0.40
C ALA A 495 -29.83 3.82 0.66
N LYS A 496 -30.87 4.27 1.39
CA LYS A 496 -31.56 3.42 2.36
C LYS A 496 -31.99 2.12 1.68
N GLY A 497 -31.67 0.98 2.29
CA GLY A 497 -31.98 -0.33 1.71
C GLY A 497 -30.86 -0.97 0.90
N GLU A 498 -29.74 -0.28 0.64
CA GLU A 498 -28.56 -0.94 0.05
C GLU A 498 -27.87 -1.85 1.06
N VAL A 499 -27.35 -2.98 0.58
CA VAL A 499 -26.55 -3.90 1.40
C VAL A 499 -25.21 -3.23 1.75
N CYS A 500 -24.92 -3.11 3.04
CA CYS A 500 -23.61 -2.65 3.53
C CYS A 500 -22.72 -3.77 4.05
N ARG A 501 -23.30 -4.86 4.58
CA ARG A 501 -22.57 -6.06 5.01
C ARG A 501 -23.36 -7.30 4.60
N ILE A 502 -22.70 -8.21 3.89
CA ILE A 502 -23.29 -9.49 3.47
C ILE A 502 -23.05 -10.50 4.59
N SER A 503 -24.03 -11.38 4.82
CA SER A 503 -23.89 -12.50 5.76
C SER A 503 -22.65 -13.36 5.45
N SER A 504 -21.89 -13.69 6.50
CA SER A 504 -20.68 -14.52 6.46
C SER A 504 -20.95 -16.04 6.50
N GLY A 505 -22.21 -16.47 6.51
CA GLY A 505 -22.63 -17.88 6.56
C GLY A 505 -23.97 -18.07 7.26
N ASP A 506 -24.38 -19.33 7.48
CA ASP A 506 -25.70 -19.70 8.02
C ASP A 506 -26.05 -19.07 9.38
N CYS A 507 -25.04 -18.64 10.15
CA CYS A 507 -25.21 -18.04 11.47
C CYS A 507 -25.11 -16.52 11.49
N ASP A 508 -24.98 -15.88 10.34
CA ASP A 508 -24.83 -14.42 10.21
C ASP A 508 -25.96 -13.86 9.34
N VAL A 509 -26.33 -12.59 9.53
CA VAL A 509 -27.38 -11.94 8.72
C VAL A 509 -26.82 -10.79 7.89
N THR A 510 -27.59 -10.31 6.91
CA THR A 510 -27.17 -9.25 5.99
C THR A 510 -27.68 -7.90 6.48
N GLU A 511 -26.84 -6.87 6.52
CA GLU A 511 -27.20 -5.53 6.97
C GLU A 511 -27.39 -4.56 5.82
N TYR A 512 -28.28 -3.62 6.06
CA TYR A 512 -28.71 -2.62 5.10
C TYR A 512 -28.47 -1.22 5.62
N CYS A 513 -28.06 -0.33 4.73
CA CYS A 513 -27.88 1.09 4.99
C CYS A 513 -29.21 1.73 5.41
N ASN A 514 -29.15 2.63 6.39
CA ASN A 514 -30.29 3.43 6.83
C ASN A 514 -30.53 4.70 5.99
N GLY A 515 -29.58 5.05 5.12
CA GLY A 515 -29.63 6.23 4.26
C GLY A 515 -29.43 7.57 4.99
N SER A 516 -29.01 7.54 6.25
CA SER A 516 -28.70 8.72 7.08
C SER A 516 -27.30 8.71 7.67
N SER A 517 -26.61 7.56 7.60
CA SER A 517 -25.23 7.35 8.03
C SER A 517 -24.49 6.58 6.95
N ALA A 518 -23.20 6.85 6.80
CA ALA A 518 -22.30 6.07 5.96
C ALA A 518 -21.64 4.90 6.72
N VAL A 519 -21.83 4.82 8.05
CA VAL A 519 -21.53 3.63 8.86
C VAL A 519 -22.72 2.67 8.77
N CYS A 520 -22.44 1.38 8.50
CA CYS A 520 -23.45 0.32 8.51
C CYS A 520 -24.06 0.16 9.92
N GLU A 521 -25.25 -0.42 9.99
CA GLU A 521 -25.87 -0.74 11.29
C GLU A 521 -25.00 -1.74 12.08
N GLU A 522 -25.28 -1.89 13.37
CA GLU A 522 -24.62 -2.89 14.22
C GLU A 522 -24.64 -4.28 13.56
N ASP A 523 -23.55 -5.04 13.73
CA ASP A 523 -23.44 -6.41 13.24
C ASP A 523 -24.43 -7.31 14.01
N PHE A 524 -25.47 -7.76 13.30
CA PHE A 524 -26.43 -8.71 13.82
C PHE A 524 -26.09 -10.11 13.31
N TYR A 525 -26.33 -11.09 14.15
CA TYR A 525 -26.13 -12.49 13.80
C TYR A 525 -27.35 -13.33 14.18
N VAL A 526 -27.47 -14.52 13.61
CA VAL A 526 -28.55 -15.45 13.91
C VAL A 526 -28.48 -15.86 15.37
N HIS A 527 -29.63 -15.89 16.04
CA HIS A 527 -29.71 -16.15 17.47
C HIS A 527 -29.03 -17.47 17.86
N ASP A 528 -28.33 -17.43 19.00
CA ASP A 528 -27.64 -18.60 19.56
C ASP A 528 -28.61 -19.78 19.75
N GLY A 529 -28.21 -20.97 19.32
CA GLY A 529 -29.04 -22.18 19.33
C GLY A 529 -29.75 -22.49 18.00
N HIS A 530 -29.71 -21.58 17.02
CA HIS A 530 -30.27 -21.88 15.69
C HIS A 530 -29.46 -22.98 14.98
N PRO A 531 -30.09 -23.96 14.32
CA PRO A 531 -29.37 -25.03 13.64
C PRO A 531 -28.60 -24.52 12.40
N CYS A 532 -27.40 -25.03 12.19
CA CYS A 532 -26.52 -24.71 11.07
C CYS A 532 -25.76 -25.95 10.60
N GLY A 533 -25.36 -26.00 9.32
CA GLY A 533 -24.54 -27.12 8.81
C GLY A 533 -25.17 -28.51 9.00
N GLY A 534 -26.51 -28.60 9.11
CA GLY A 534 -27.27 -29.84 9.31
C GLY A 534 -27.56 -30.17 10.77
N GLU A 535 -26.53 -30.49 11.56
CA GLU A 535 -26.66 -31.00 12.95
C GLU A 535 -26.03 -30.10 14.02
N TRP A 536 -25.44 -28.97 13.63
CA TRP A 536 -24.72 -28.06 14.52
C TRP A 536 -25.58 -26.85 14.89
N VAL A 537 -25.07 -26.01 15.80
CA VAL A 537 -25.79 -24.80 16.23
C VAL A 537 -24.95 -23.54 16.12
N CYS A 538 -25.61 -22.43 15.86
CA CYS A 538 -25.04 -21.10 15.87
C CYS A 538 -24.76 -20.65 17.30
N VAL A 539 -23.57 -20.12 17.55
CA VAL A 539 -23.22 -19.43 18.80
C VAL A 539 -22.37 -18.21 18.47
N LYS A 540 -22.81 -17.03 18.91
CA LYS A 540 -22.17 -15.73 18.67
C LYS A 540 -21.85 -15.48 17.19
N GLY A 541 -22.80 -15.84 16.33
CA GLY A 541 -22.71 -15.66 14.88
C GLY A 541 -21.79 -16.62 14.13
N SER A 542 -21.26 -17.64 14.81
CA SER A 542 -20.45 -18.70 14.17
C SER A 542 -21.13 -20.05 14.33
N CYS A 543 -21.11 -20.87 13.27
CA CYS A 543 -21.57 -22.25 13.35
C CYS A 543 -20.55 -23.09 14.12
N LYS A 544 -20.95 -23.65 15.26
CA LYS A 544 -20.10 -24.52 16.10
C LYS A 544 -20.11 -25.95 15.58
N ASP A 545 -19.48 -26.10 14.43
CA ASP A 545 -19.31 -27.37 13.74
C ASP A 545 -18.08 -28.12 14.27
N GLY A 546 -18.30 -29.20 15.03
CA GLY A 546 -17.25 -30.03 15.59
C GLY A 546 -16.40 -30.73 14.51
N LYS A 547 -17.01 -31.07 13.37
CA LYS A 547 -16.28 -31.60 12.21
C LYS A 547 -15.39 -30.52 11.60
N GLN A 548 -15.85 -29.28 11.49
CA GLN A 548 -15.02 -28.18 11.06
C GLN A 548 -13.90 -27.89 12.06
N GLN A 549 -14.17 -27.96 13.37
CA GLN A 549 -13.16 -27.82 14.41
C GLN A 549 -12.04 -28.88 14.26
N CYS A 550 -12.42 -30.14 14.01
CA CYS A 550 -11.48 -31.22 13.70
C CYS A 550 -10.68 -30.94 12.42
N ARG A 551 -11.33 -30.46 11.35
CA ARG A 551 -10.67 -30.13 10.08
C ARG A 551 -9.71 -28.96 10.21
N ASP A 552 -10.08 -27.94 10.97
CA ASP A 552 -9.25 -26.76 11.21
C ASP A 552 -8.00 -27.11 12.04
N LEU A 553 -8.12 -28.08 12.97
CA LEU A 553 -7.03 -28.49 13.85
C LEU A 553 -6.13 -29.58 13.26
N PHE A 554 -6.70 -30.56 12.58
CA PHE A 554 -6.00 -31.78 12.14
C PHE A 554 -5.98 -31.97 10.61
N GLY A 555 -6.66 -31.12 9.84
CA GLY A 555 -6.72 -31.16 8.38
C GLY A 555 -7.96 -31.88 7.81
N TYR A 556 -8.11 -31.87 6.49
CA TYR A 556 -9.32 -32.31 5.79
C TYR A 556 -9.72 -33.77 6.06
N ASP A 557 -8.76 -34.65 6.33
CA ASP A 557 -8.99 -36.07 6.63
C ASP A 557 -9.49 -36.35 8.06
N ALA A 558 -9.60 -35.30 8.87
CA ALA A 558 -10.19 -35.36 10.19
C ALA A 558 -11.69 -35.09 10.13
N ASP A 559 -12.44 -35.93 10.83
CA ASP A 559 -13.88 -35.84 11.02
C ASP A 559 -14.17 -35.78 12.53
N PHE A 560 -15.38 -35.41 12.92
CA PHE A 560 -15.74 -35.43 14.34
C PHE A 560 -15.66 -36.87 14.89
N GLY A 561 -15.16 -37.03 16.12
CA GLY A 561 -14.99 -38.35 16.74
C GLY A 561 -16.33 -39.05 16.95
N THR A 562 -16.33 -40.38 16.88
CA THR A 562 -17.53 -41.17 17.21
C THR A 562 -17.76 -41.23 18.71
N ASP A 563 -18.95 -41.64 19.12
CA ASP A 563 -19.32 -41.82 20.53
C ASP A 563 -18.34 -42.76 21.23
N GLU A 564 -17.89 -43.84 20.57
CA GLU A 564 -16.90 -44.76 21.10
C GLU A 564 -15.52 -44.11 21.30
N CYS A 565 -15.09 -43.25 20.36
CA CYS A 565 -13.83 -42.51 20.48
C CYS A 565 -13.85 -41.59 21.72
N PHE A 566 -14.93 -40.84 21.91
CA PHE A 566 -15.11 -39.96 23.06
C PHE A 566 -15.27 -40.77 24.36
N ASP A 567 -16.02 -41.87 24.34
CA ASP A 567 -16.27 -42.71 25.50
C ASP A 567 -15.00 -43.34 26.06
N GLU A 568 -14.15 -43.88 25.18
CA GLU A 568 -12.91 -44.53 25.59
C GLU A 568 -11.84 -43.53 26.02
N LEU A 569 -11.61 -42.46 25.24
CA LEU A 569 -10.52 -41.54 25.53
C LEU A 569 -10.84 -40.58 26.66
N ASN A 570 -12.02 -39.96 26.67
CA ASN A 570 -12.36 -38.98 27.71
C ASN A 570 -12.78 -39.63 29.05
N SER A 571 -12.87 -40.96 29.12
CA SER A 571 -12.98 -41.69 30.40
C SER A 571 -11.64 -41.89 31.12
N LYS A 572 -10.51 -41.59 30.47
CA LYS A 572 -9.17 -41.75 31.08
C LYS A 572 -8.85 -40.56 31.99
N THR A 573 -7.84 -40.75 32.84
CA THR A 573 -7.29 -39.71 33.73
C THR A 573 -5.86 -39.35 33.32
N ASP A 574 -5.65 -39.12 32.02
CA ASP A 574 -4.33 -38.84 31.45
C ASP A 574 -4.44 -37.88 30.24
N ILE A 575 -3.32 -37.74 29.51
CA ILE A 575 -3.23 -36.87 28.34
C ILE A 575 -4.08 -37.34 27.16
N THR A 576 -4.54 -38.60 27.12
CA THR A 576 -5.25 -39.16 25.96
C THR A 576 -6.67 -38.60 25.83
N GLY A 577 -7.33 -38.37 26.95
CA GLY A 577 -8.61 -37.70 27.04
C GLY A 577 -8.96 -37.42 28.50
N ASN A 578 -9.59 -36.27 28.75
CA ASN A 578 -9.93 -35.80 30.09
C ASN A 578 -10.88 -34.58 30.00
N CYS A 579 -11.41 -34.15 31.15
CA CYS A 579 -12.24 -32.96 31.32
C CYS A 579 -11.49 -31.85 32.09
N GLY A 580 -10.17 -31.76 31.92
CA GLY A 580 -9.33 -30.75 32.57
C GLY A 580 -8.41 -31.31 33.64
N ILE A 581 -7.76 -30.39 34.35
CA ILE A 581 -6.72 -30.68 35.34
C ILE A 581 -7.13 -30.05 36.67
N ASN A 582 -7.08 -30.83 37.74
CA ASN A 582 -7.24 -30.38 39.11
C ASN A 582 -5.90 -30.53 39.88
N PRO A 583 -5.80 -30.12 41.15
CA PRO A 583 -4.56 -30.27 41.93
C PRO A 583 -4.07 -31.72 42.08
N SER A 584 -4.96 -32.70 41.90
CA SER A 584 -4.67 -34.14 41.99
C SER A 584 -4.25 -34.77 40.65
N GLY A 585 -4.34 -34.04 39.53
CA GLY A 585 -3.97 -34.52 38.19
C GLY A 585 -5.06 -34.30 37.14
N TYR A 586 -5.01 -35.09 36.06
CA TYR A 586 -6.04 -35.10 35.01
C TYR A 586 -7.35 -35.69 35.56
N MET A 587 -8.47 -35.07 35.19
CA MET A 587 -9.80 -35.47 35.64
C MET A 587 -10.54 -36.21 34.52
N ALA A 588 -10.98 -37.43 34.78
CA ALA A 588 -11.83 -38.16 33.84
C ALA A 588 -13.17 -37.45 33.66
N CYS A 589 -13.71 -37.46 32.45
CA CYS A 589 -15.04 -36.95 32.19
C CYS A 589 -16.10 -37.90 32.74
N SER A 590 -17.11 -37.32 33.39
CA SER A 590 -18.37 -38.03 33.70
C SER A 590 -19.00 -38.57 32.40
N PRO A 591 -19.75 -39.68 32.43
CA PRO A 591 -20.33 -40.29 31.23
C PRO A 591 -21.06 -39.31 30.31
N ASN A 592 -21.87 -38.41 30.88
CA ASN A 592 -22.61 -37.41 30.09
C ASN A 592 -21.75 -36.30 29.49
N ASN A 593 -20.53 -36.07 29.99
CA ASN A 593 -19.67 -34.95 29.58
C ASN A 593 -18.55 -35.36 28.62
N ARG A 594 -18.48 -36.64 28.25
CA ARG A 594 -17.35 -37.15 27.47
C ARG A 594 -17.22 -36.48 26.09
N LYS A 595 -18.32 -36.10 25.45
CA LYS A 595 -18.31 -35.34 24.19
C LYS A 595 -17.93 -33.85 24.33
N CYS A 596 -17.79 -33.34 25.55
CA CYS A 596 -17.45 -31.93 25.80
C CYS A 596 -16.08 -31.74 26.46
N GLY A 597 -15.40 -32.83 26.78
CA GLY A 597 -14.04 -32.77 27.31
C GLY A 597 -13.03 -32.39 26.24
N LYS A 598 -11.96 -33.17 26.16
CA LYS A 598 -10.95 -33.01 25.13
C LYS A 598 -11.56 -33.30 23.75
N LEU A 599 -11.22 -32.50 22.74
CA LEU A 599 -11.62 -32.70 21.35
C LEU A 599 -11.01 -34.00 20.83
N ILE A 600 -11.89 -34.90 20.40
CA ILE A 600 -11.52 -36.18 19.78
C ILE A 600 -12.04 -36.17 18.35
N CYS A 601 -11.18 -36.51 17.41
CA CYS A 601 -11.50 -36.56 15.98
C CYS A 601 -11.27 -37.95 15.42
N LYS A 602 -12.04 -38.35 14.43
CA LYS A 602 -11.77 -39.54 13.62
C LYS A 602 -10.81 -39.15 12.50
N TYR A 603 -9.79 -39.95 12.26
CA TYR A 603 -8.78 -39.68 11.24
C TYR A 603 -8.71 -40.83 10.24
N ARG A 604 -8.86 -40.52 8.95
CA ARG A 604 -8.96 -41.54 7.89
C ARG A 604 -7.71 -41.71 7.05
N SER A 605 -6.69 -40.89 7.29
CA SER A 605 -5.44 -40.93 6.53
C SER A 605 -4.39 -41.79 7.22
N GLU A 606 -3.49 -42.36 6.42
CA GLU A 606 -2.34 -43.12 6.90
C GLU A 606 -1.17 -42.21 7.31
N ASN A 607 -1.26 -40.91 6.97
CA ASN A 607 -0.21 -39.93 7.23
C ASN A 607 -0.24 -39.50 8.70
N LEU A 608 0.92 -39.48 9.36
CA LEU A 608 0.99 -38.98 10.73
C LEU A 608 0.88 -37.44 10.76
N ILE A 609 -0.09 -36.92 11.52
CA ILE A 609 -0.25 -35.49 11.87
C ILE A 609 0.85 -35.07 12.85
N LYS A 610 1.54 -33.97 12.54
CA LYS A 610 2.75 -33.55 13.26
C LYS A 610 2.68 -32.09 13.63
N MET A 611 2.62 -31.84 14.95
CA MET A 611 2.41 -30.52 15.52
C MET A 611 3.60 -30.15 16.42
N LYS A 612 4.32 -29.06 16.09
CA LYS A 612 5.61 -28.69 16.72
C LYS A 612 5.53 -28.36 18.23
N SER A 613 4.33 -28.12 18.77
CA SER A 613 4.10 -27.74 20.18
C SER A 613 3.03 -28.58 20.90
N ALA A 614 2.58 -29.67 20.28
CA ALA A 614 1.54 -30.51 20.83
C ALA A 614 1.73 -31.98 20.45
N THR A 615 1.26 -32.86 21.32
CA THR A 615 1.30 -34.31 21.11
C THR A 615 -0.04 -34.73 20.54
N VAL A 616 -0.04 -35.22 19.30
CA VAL A 616 -1.20 -35.90 18.73
C VAL A 616 -1.17 -37.34 19.21
N ILE A 617 -2.28 -37.79 19.80
CA ILE A 617 -2.43 -39.10 20.40
C ILE A 617 -3.33 -39.90 19.49
N TYR A 618 -2.86 -41.06 19.03
CA TYR A 618 -3.62 -41.96 18.16
C TYR A 618 -4.07 -43.17 18.96
N ALA A 619 -5.35 -43.50 18.86
CA ALA A 619 -5.92 -44.70 19.44
C ALA A 619 -6.80 -45.40 18.41
N ASN A 620 -6.59 -46.70 18.22
CA ASN A 620 -7.51 -47.51 17.44
C ASN A 620 -8.62 -48.00 18.37
N ILE A 621 -9.84 -47.50 18.17
CA ILE A 621 -11.02 -47.82 18.97
C ILE A 621 -12.09 -48.32 18.00
N SER A 622 -12.54 -49.56 18.19
CA SER A 622 -13.57 -50.19 17.35
C SER A 622 -13.27 -50.21 15.84
N GLY A 623 -11.98 -50.22 15.46
CA GLY A 623 -11.55 -50.20 14.05
C GLY A 623 -11.39 -48.80 13.45
N GLU A 624 -11.64 -47.75 14.24
CA GLU A 624 -11.49 -46.35 13.86
C GLU A 624 -10.25 -45.75 14.52
N ILE A 625 -9.50 -44.92 13.77
CA ILE A 625 -8.38 -44.18 14.32
C ILE A 625 -8.91 -42.88 14.93
N CYS A 626 -8.98 -42.84 16.25
CA CYS A 626 -9.33 -41.67 17.02
C CYS A 626 -8.06 -40.88 17.37
N ILE A 627 -8.11 -39.57 17.20
CA ILE A 627 -7.00 -38.66 17.49
C ILE A 627 -7.40 -37.59 18.50
N SER A 628 -6.47 -37.22 19.38
CA SER A 628 -6.62 -36.11 20.33
C SER A 628 -5.31 -35.32 20.47
N LEU A 629 -5.37 -34.09 21.00
CA LEU A 629 -4.22 -33.17 21.02
C LEU A 629 -3.83 -32.70 22.42
N GLU A 630 -2.61 -32.95 22.89
CA GLU A 630 -2.08 -32.40 24.15
C GLU A 630 -1.00 -31.32 23.90
N TYR A 631 -1.32 -30.06 24.21
CA TYR A 631 -0.32 -29.00 24.33
C TYR A 631 0.43 -29.08 25.66
N VAL A 632 1.66 -28.57 25.68
CA VAL A 632 2.40 -28.35 26.93
C VAL A 632 1.66 -27.36 27.82
N ARG A 633 1.62 -27.61 29.13
CA ARG A 633 0.93 -26.77 30.11
C ARG A 633 1.35 -25.30 29.99
N GLY A 634 0.37 -24.40 29.86
CA GLY A 634 0.58 -22.96 29.72
C GLY A 634 0.81 -22.48 28.28
N HIS A 635 0.72 -23.36 27.27
CA HIS A 635 0.73 -22.95 25.88
C HIS A 635 -0.49 -22.08 25.55
N LYS A 636 -0.27 -21.01 24.79
CA LYS A 636 -1.30 -20.03 24.40
C LYS A 636 -2.45 -20.61 23.57
N ASP A 637 -2.24 -21.77 22.95
CA ASP A 637 -3.24 -22.46 22.11
C ASP A 637 -3.88 -23.66 22.83
N SER A 638 -3.67 -23.77 24.15
CA SER A 638 -4.24 -24.86 24.95
C SER A 638 -5.76 -24.91 24.95
N GLN A 639 -6.45 -23.81 24.59
CA GLN A 639 -7.90 -23.83 24.36
C GLN A 639 -8.32 -24.71 23.17
N ASN A 640 -7.46 -24.90 22.16
CA ASN A 640 -7.80 -25.67 20.96
C ASN A 640 -7.87 -27.19 21.22
N MET A 641 -7.50 -27.65 22.43
CA MET A 641 -7.61 -29.06 22.82
C MET A 641 -9.03 -29.46 23.21
N TRP A 642 -9.91 -28.48 23.44
CA TRP A 642 -11.23 -28.73 24.00
C TRP A 642 -12.27 -28.61 22.92
N VAL A 643 -13.36 -29.35 23.09
CA VAL A 643 -14.54 -29.14 22.26
C VAL A 643 -15.04 -27.72 22.48
N ASP A 644 -15.31 -27.02 21.39
CA ASP A 644 -15.72 -25.62 21.43
C ASP A 644 -17.06 -25.48 22.17
N ASP A 645 -17.18 -24.46 23.02
CA ASP A 645 -18.46 -24.12 23.64
C ASP A 645 -19.51 -23.84 22.55
N GLY A 646 -20.68 -24.48 22.69
CA GLY A 646 -21.75 -24.49 21.70
C GLY A 646 -21.81 -25.71 20.80
N THR A 647 -20.79 -26.57 20.80
CA THR A 647 -20.82 -27.80 19.98
C THR A 647 -21.88 -28.77 20.50
N VAL A 648 -22.64 -29.38 19.60
CA VAL A 648 -23.69 -30.34 19.96
C VAL A 648 -23.07 -31.62 20.53
N CYS A 649 -23.50 -32.02 21.73
CA CYS A 649 -23.02 -33.23 22.41
C CYS A 649 -24.06 -34.34 22.51
N ASP A 650 -25.35 -34.01 22.50
CA ASP A 650 -26.44 -34.96 22.49
C ASP A 650 -27.70 -34.26 21.94
N THR A 651 -28.79 -35.01 21.80
CA THR A 651 -30.09 -34.46 21.39
C THR A 651 -30.55 -33.39 22.38
N ASN A 652 -30.74 -32.15 21.89
CA ASN A 652 -31.06 -30.95 22.68
C ASN A 652 -29.99 -30.56 23.71
N LYS A 653 -28.72 -30.93 23.49
CA LYS A 653 -27.62 -30.60 24.40
C LYS A 653 -26.39 -30.09 23.68
N VAL A 654 -25.69 -29.17 24.34
CA VAL A 654 -24.46 -28.55 23.86
C VAL A 654 -23.37 -28.53 24.91
N CYS A 655 -22.14 -28.43 24.45
CA CYS A 655 -20.98 -28.26 25.30
C CYS A 655 -20.88 -26.84 25.83
N MET A 656 -20.78 -26.69 27.15
CA MET A 656 -20.50 -25.42 27.81
C MET A 656 -19.55 -25.67 28.97
N ASN A 657 -18.39 -25.00 28.99
CA ASN A 657 -17.37 -25.16 30.03
C ASN A 657 -16.99 -26.63 30.28
N LYS A 658 -16.93 -27.44 29.20
CA LYS A 658 -16.63 -28.89 29.22
C LYS A 658 -17.70 -29.78 29.84
N GLU A 659 -18.91 -29.27 30.02
CA GLU A 659 -20.08 -30.05 30.44
C GLU A 659 -21.10 -30.11 29.31
N CYS A 660 -21.78 -31.25 29.17
CA CYS A 660 -22.88 -31.39 28.22
C CYS A 660 -24.16 -30.97 28.91
N VAL A 661 -24.64 -29.77 28.59
CA VAL A 661 -25.79 -29.13 29.23
C VAL A 661 -26.96 -29.04 28.25
N GLU A 662 -28.18 -28.92 28.79
CA GLU A 662 -29.37 -28.68 27.98
C GLU A 662 -29.23 -27.36 27.19
N ASP A 663 -29.56 -27.38 25.90
CA ASP A 663 -29.50 -26.22 24.99
C ASP A 663 -30.43 -25.06 25.39
N THR A 664 -31.36 -25.32 26.33
CA THR A 664 -32.20 -24.32 26.99
C THR A 664 -31.41 -23.14 27.59
N ILE A 665 -30.10 -23.28 27.81
CA ILE A 665 -29.20 -22.19 28.22
C ILE A 665 -29.21 -21.00 27.25
N PHE A 666 -29.43 -21.26 25.95
CA PHE A 666 -29.53 -20.18 24.97
C PHE A 666 -30.85 -19.41 25.06
N ASN A 667 -31.81 -19.89 25.86
CA ASN A 667 -33.15 -19.33 25.99
C ASN A 667 -33.78 -19.07 24.61
N TYR A 668 -33.63 -20.06 23.72
CA TYR A 668 -34.12 -20.03 22.35
C TYR A 668 -35.64 -20.16 22.34
N ASP A 669 -36.32 -19.01 22.28
CA ASP A 669 -37.78 -18.88 22.26
C ASP A 669 -38.34 -18.59 20.86
N CYS A 670 -37.46 -18.49 19.85
CA CYS A 670 -37.84 -18.14 18.49
C CYS A 670 -37.91 -19.34 17.56
N LYS A 671 -39.09 -19.96 17.46
CA LYS A 671 -39.32 -21.04 16.51
C LYS A 671 -39.49 -20.49 15.08
N PRO A 672 -39.29 -21.32 14.03
CA PRO A 672 -39.53 -20.89 12.64
C PRO A 672 -40.91 -20.25 12.42
N GLU A 673 -41.93 -20.71 13.16
CA GLU A 673 -43.29 -20.16 13.08
C GLU A 673 -43.39 -18.72 13.61
N ASN A 674 -42.50 -18.30 14.52
CA ASN A 674 -42.46 -16.91 15.02
C ASN A 674 -42.16 -15.91 13.90
N CYS A 675 -41.42 -16.34 12.87
CA CYS A 675 -41.09 -15.57 11.67
C CYS A 675 -41.86 -16.10 10.44
N ASN A 676 -43.02 -16.73 10.65
CA ASN A 676 -43.89 -17.30 9.61
C ASN A 676 -43.16 -18.21 8.59
N ASN A 677 -42.07 -18.87 9.00
CA ASN A 677 -41.18 -19.69 8.14
C ASN A 677 -40.54 -18.91 6.97
N HIS A 678 -40.47 -17.59 7.07
CA HIS A 678 -39.94 -16.71 6.03
C HIS A 678 -38.79 -15.83 6.55
N GLY A 679 -38.09 -16.29 7.59
CA GLY A 679 -36.95 -15.60 8.18
C GLY A 679 -36.35 -16.35 9.36
N VAL A 680 -35.32 -15.77 9.95
CA VAL A 680 -34.60 -16.28 11.13
C VAL A 680 -34.51 -15.21 12.20
N CYS A 681 -34.53 -15.58 13.48
CA CYS A 681 -34.33 -14.60 14.54
C CYS A 681 -32.87 -14.17 14.65
N ASN A 682 -32.64 -12.87 14.80
CA ASN A 682 -31.32 -12.35 15.15
C ASN A 682 -31.06 -12.43 16.67
N ASN A 683 -29.84 -12.08 17.09
CA ASN A 683 -29.40 -12.01 18.48
C ASN A 683 -30.17 -11.01 19.36
N LYS A 684 -30.98 -10.12 18.77
CA LYS A 684 -31.95 -9.26 19.49
C LYS A 684 -33.38 -9.83 19.52
N LYS A 685 -33.56 -11.11 19.15
CA LYS A 685 -34.83 -11.85 19.09
C LYS A 685 -35.87 -11.28 18.13
N ASN A 686 -35.42 -10.56 17.10
CA ASN A 686 -36.30 -10.03 16.07
C ASN A 686 -36.14 -10.84 14.78
N CYS A 687 -37.25 -11.05 14.05
CA CYS A 687 -37.18 -11.77 12.78
C CYS A 687 -36.42 -10.95 11.74
N HIS A 688 -35.42 -11.59 11.17
CA HIS A 688 -34.71 -11.18 9.97
C HIS A 688 -35.33 -11.92 8.79
N CYS A 689 -36.15 -11.21 8.02
CA CYS A 689 -36.96 -11.78 6.97
C CYS A 689 -36.17 -12.01 5.68
N ASN A 690 -36.53 -13.06 4.96
CA ASN A 690 -36.04 -13.34 3.62
C ASN A 690 -36.48 -12.23 2.64
N PRO A 691 -35.82 -12.10 1.48
CA PRO A 691 -36.26 -11.19 0.43
C PRO A 691 -37.76 -11.36 0.13
N THR A 692 -38.44 -10.26 -0.21
CA THR A 692 -39.90 -10.16 -0.40
C THR A 692 -40.74 -10.10 0.88
N TYR A 693 -40.24 -10.51 2.05
CA TYR A 693 -41.01 -10.51 3.30
C TYR A 693 -40.63 -9.35 4.23
N LEU A 694 -41.64 -8.74 4.86
CA LEU A 694 -41.47 -7.58 5.73
C LEU A 694 -41.38 -7.97 7.22
N PRO A 695 -40.41 -7.43 7.98
CA PRO A 695 -40.42 -7.49 9.45
C PRO A 695 -41.62 -6.71 10.05
N PRO A 696 -42.06 -6.99 11.30
CA PRO A 696 -41.38 -7.77 12.34
C PRO A 696 -41.59 -9.28 12.33
N ASP A 697 -42.59 -9.80 11.60
CA ASP A 697 -43.01 -11.21 11.69
C ASP A 697 -42.82 -11.99 10.39
N CYS A 698 -42.39 -11.34 9.30
CA CYS A 698 -42.24 -11.94 7.97
C CYS A 698 -43.54 -12.53 7.39
N LYS A 699 -44.70 -12.00 7.79
CA LYS A 699 -46.00 -12.46 7.29
C LYS A 699 -46.42 -11.78 5.99
N THR A 700 -46.08 -10.50 5.87
CA THR A 700 -46.55 -9.64 4.78
C THR A 700 -45.48 -9.54 3.71
N THR A 701 -45.88 -9.57 2.43
CA THR A 701 -44.96 -9.48 1.30
C THR A 701 -44.98 -8.08 0.68
N GLN A 702 -43.82 -7.63 0.21
CA GLN A 702 -43.67 -6.46 -0.64
C GLN A 702 -42.72 -6.78 -1.79
N ASP A 703 -43.18 -6.55 -3.01
CA ASP A 703 -42.36 -6.76 -4.22
C ASP A 703 -41.08 -5.91 -4.16
N GLN A 704 -39.94 -6.51 -4.50
CA GLN A 704 -38.61 -5.91 -4.49
C GLN A 704 -38.04 -5.55 -3.09
N TRP A 705 -38.66 -6.00 -2.00
CA TRP A 705 -38.07 -5.84 -0.68
C TRP A 705 -36.82 -6.73 -0.53
N PRO A 706 -35.66 -6.19 -0.12
CA PRO A 706 -34.41 -6.97 -0.09
C PRO A 706 -34.33 -7.97 1.08
N GLY A 707 -35.24 -7.90 2.05
CA GLY A 707 -35.19 -8.70 3.29
C GLY A 707 -34.68 -7.85 4.46
N GLY A 708 -34.53 -8.43 5.65
CA GLY A 708 -34.05 -7.70 6.83
C GLY A 708 -34.97 -7.77 8.05
N SER A 709 -34.53 -7.14 9.13
CA SER A 709 -35.21 -7.11 10.43
C SER A 709 -35.75 -5.71 10.76
N ILE A 710 -36.50 -5.58 11.86
CA ILE A 710 -36.81 -4.26 12.43
C ILE A 710 -35.56 -3.49 12.87
N ASN A 711 -34.46 -4.20 13.06
CA ASN A 711 -33.16 -3.61 13.40
C ASN A 711 -32.34 -3.24 12.15
N SER A 712 -32.82 -3.57 10.95
CA SER A 712 -32.12 -3.26 9.70
C SER A 712 -32.40 -1.83 9.27
N GLY A 713 -31.39 -1.16 8.69
CA GLY A 713 -31.50 0.24 8.27
C GLY A 713 -32.55 0.50 7.18
N ASN A 714 -33.04 -0.54 6.50
CA ASN A 714 -33.98 -0.40 5.41
C ASN A 714 -35.44 -0.08 5.83
N GLN A 715 -35.80 -0.16 7.12
CA GLN A 715 -37.17 0.12 7.60
C GLN A 715 -37.65 1.56 7.41
N GLN A 716 -38.84 1.76 6.82
CA GLN A 716 -39.59 3.02 6.94
C GLN A 716 -40.09 3.17 8.38
N ARG A 717 -39.46 4.03 9.20
CA ARG A 717 -40.07 4.43 10.48
C ARG A 717 -41.42 5.08 10.17
N ALA A 718 -42.49 4.51 10.70
CA ALA A 718 -43.81 5.12 10.66
C ALA A 718 -43.71 6.52 11.29
N GLU A 719 -44.02 7.55 10.51
CA GLU A 719 -44.15 8.92 11.00
C GLU A 719 -45.17 8.93 12.14
N SER A 720 -44.72 9.30 13.35
CA SER A 720 -45.66 9.62 14.42
C SER A 720 -46.45 10.85 13.97
N ILE A 721 -47.72 10.62 13.66
CA ILE A 721 -48.73 11.63 13.34
C ILE A 721 -48.83 12.61 14.52
N LEU A 722 -48.08 13.70 14.44
CA LEU A 722 -48.49 14.98 15.00
C LEU A 722 -48.24 16.04 13.93
N ALA A 723 -49.25 16.19 13.08
CA ALA A 723 -49.28 17.10 11.96
C ALA A 723 -48.90 18.54 12.38
N ARG A 724 -47.93 19.11 11.65
CA ARG A 724 -48.01 20.51 11.21
C ARG A 724 -47.82 20.53 9.69
N PRO A 725 -48.59 21.35 8.95
CA PRO A 725 -48.83 21.13 7.54
C PRO A 725 -47.58 21.35 6.70
N GLN A 726 -47.25 20.39 5.83
CA GLN A 726 -46.29 20.58 4.75
C GLN A 726 -46.84 21.61 3.77
N ILE A 727 -46.17 22.75 3.69
CA ILE A 727 -46.27 23.65 2.55
C ILE A 727 -45.48 22.99 1.43
N GLU A 728 -46.18 22.52 0.40
CA GLU A 728 -45.60 22.26 -0.92
C GLU A 728 -44.81 23.49 -1.35
N SER A 729 -43.50 23.35 -1.47
CA SER A 729 -42.68 24.27 -2.24
C SER A 729 -41.61 23.51 -2.98
N ALA A 730 -41.93 23.20 -4.24
CA ALA A 730 -40.96 23.00 -5.29
C ALA A 730 -39.94 24.14 -5.27
N TYR A 731 -38.71 23.87 -4.84
CA TYR A 731 -37.63 24.83 -4.93
C TYR A 731 -37.03 24.79 -6.34
N HIS A 732 -37.64 25.57 -7.22
CA HIS A 732 -36.90 26.27 -8.25
C HIS A 732 -35.77 27.07 -7.60
N ALA A 733 -34.59 27.05 -8.22
CA ALA A 733 -33.46 27.89 -7.88
C ALA A 733 -33.90 29.36 -7.74
N LYS A 734 -33.75 29.91 -6.52
CA LYS A 734 -33.77 31.35 -6.25
C LYS A 734 -32.59 31.70 -5.33
N PRO A 735 -32.02 32.90 -5.48
CA PRO A 735 -30.70 33.27 -4.95
C PRO A 735 -30.77 33.45 -3.43
N SER A 736 -29.86 32.80 -2.69
CA SER A 736 -29.78 32.98 -1.25
C SER A 736 -29.10 34.31 -0.93
N ARG A 737 -29.81 35.11 -0.13
CA ARG A 737 -29.32 36.33 0.50
C ARG A 737 -28.63 35.94 1.80
N TRP A 738 -27.29 35.84 1.78
CA TRP A 738 -26.40 36.18 2.90
C TRP A 738 -25.00 36.45 2.36
N PRO A 739 -24.33 37.54 2.81
CA PRO A 739 -24.11 37.78 4.24
C PRO A 739 -24.42 39.22 4.64
N PHE A 740 -25.66 39.55 5.02
CA PHE A 740 -25.96 40.89 5.54
C PHE A 740 -25.56 41.09 7.01
N PHE A 741 -25.41 40.02 7.80
CA PHE A 741 -25.02 40.13 9.21
C PHE A 741 -23.50 40.29 9.43
N LEU A 742 -22.66 39.94 8.45
CA LEU A 742 -21.21 40.19 8.50
C LEU A 742 -20.84 41.60 8.03
N ILE A 743 -21.73 42.27 7.29
CA ILE A 743 -21.49 43.61 6.73
C ILE A 743 -21.74 44.70 7.79
N ILE A 744 -22.66 44.48 8.75
CA ILE A 744 -22.99 45.45 9.80
C ILE A 744 -21.78 45.85 10.67
N PRO A 745 -20.98 44.91 11.23
CA PRO A 745 -19.77 45.30 11.98
C PRO A 745 -18.72 45.99 11.09
N PHE A 746 -18.61 45.60 9.82
CA PHE A 746 -17.69 46.23 8.86
C PHE A 746 -18.12 47.67 8.51
N TYR A 747 -19.43 47.93 8.38
CA TYR A 747 -20.00 49.25 8.16
C TYR A 747 -19.83 50.17 9.38
N ILE A 748 -19.96 49.64 10.60
CA ILE A 748 -19.71 50.39 11.83
C ILE A 748 -18.24 50.81 11.92
N VAL A 749 -17.29 49.91 11.61
CA VAL A 749 -15.85 50.21 11.59
C VAL A 749 -15.52 51.25 10.50
N ILE A 750 -16.10 51.13 9.31
CA ILE A 750 -15.93 52.11 8.22
C ILE A 750 -16.51 53.48 8.61
N CYS A 751 -17.68 53.54 9.25
CA CYS A 751 -18.28 54.80 9.72
C CYS A 751 -17.42 55.48 10.80
N VAL A 752 -16.80 54.70 11.70
CA VAL A 752 -15.87 55.23 12.71
C VAL A 752 -14.58 55.75 12.06
N LEU A 753 -14.02 55.03 11.08
CA LEU A 753 -12.85 55.48 10.33
C LEU A 753 -13.13 56.75 9.51
N ILE A 754 -14.30 56.84 8.86
CA ILE A 754 -14.73 58.05 8.16
C ILE A 754 -14.94 59.21 9.13
N ALA A 755 -15.53 58.99 10.32
CA ALA A 755 -15.65 60.03 11.34
C ALA A 755 -14.29 60.52 11.86
N ILE A 756 -13.32 59.63 12.02
CA ILE A 756 -11.93 59.99 12.37
C ILE A 756 -11.27 60.77 11.23
N LEU A 757 -11.42 60.34 9.97
CA LEU A 757 -10.87 61.02 8.80
C LEU A 757 -11.53 62.39 8.56
N VAL A 758 -12.83 62.53 8.78
CA VAL A 758 -13.55 63.81 8.74
C VAL A 758 -13.15 64.71 9.89
N LYS A 759 -12.90 64.17 11.09
CA LYS A 759 -12.37 64.94 12.23
C LYS A 759 -10.93 65.40 11.98
N VAL A 760 -10.08 64.56 11.39
CA VAL A 760 -8.71 64.92 10.98
C VAL A 760 -8.69 65.89 9.81
N HIS A 761 -9.61 65.76 8.85
CA HIS A 761 -9.75 66.66 7.72
C HIS A 761 -10.35 68.01 8.13
N SER A 762 -11.32 68.02 9.06
CA SER A 762 -11.89 69.23 9.67
C SER A 762 -10.85 69.97 10.51
N GLN A 763 -10.06 69.25 11.31
CA GLN A 763 -8.92 69.82 12.04
C GLN A 763 -7.88 70.40 11.05
N ARG A 764 -7.48 69.66 10.00
CA ARG A 764 -6.57 70.16 8.94
C ARG A 764 -7.14 71.34 8.15
N LYS A 765 -8.46 71.43 7.98
CA LYS A 765 -9.13 72.56 7.32
C LYS A 765 -9.14 73.77 8.26
N LYS A 766 -9.33 73.58 9.56
CA LYS A 766 -9.19 74.64 10.59
C LYS A 766 -7.77 75.24 10.59
N TRP A 767 -6.72 74.40 10.55
CA TRP A 767 -5.33 74.85 10.38
C TRP A 767 -5.06 75.54 9.03
N ARG A 768 -5.85 75.26 7.97
CA ARG A 768 -5.73 75.93 6.67
C ARG A 768 -6.59 77.20 6.52
N THR A 769 -7.55 77.43 7.42
CA THR A 769 -8.39 78.63 7.40
C THR A 769 -7.90 79.68 8.39
N ASP A 770 -7.09 79.29 9.39
CA ASP A 770 -6.39 80.23 10.28
C ASP A 770 -5.13 80.85 9.63
N ASP A 771 -4.52 80.21 8.61
CA ASP A 771 -3.39 80.77 7.83
C ASP A 771 -3.80 81.69 6.65
N TYR A 772 -5.10 81.92 6.45
CA TYR A 772 -5.61 82.81 5.38
C TYR A 772 -6.38 84.04 5.93
N SER A 773 -6.27 84.30 7.23
CA SER A 773 -6.93 85.43 7.92
C SER A 773 -5.98 86.33 8.72
N SER A 774 -4.66 86.19 8.55
CA SER A 774 -3.70 87.20 9.01
C SER A 774 -2.77 87.56 7.85
N ASP A 775 -2.75 88.84 7.51
CA ASP A 775 -1.75 89.54 6.70
C ASP A 775 -2.08 89.77 5.20
N GLU A 776 -3.12 90.57 4.97
CA GLU A 776 -3.06 91.63 3.93
C GLU A 776 -3.23 93.00 4.59
N GLN A 777 -2.11 93.61 4.99
CA GLN A 777 -1.83 95.06 5.13
C GLN A 777 -0.46 95.14 5.84
N PHE A 778 0.62 95.52 5.19
CA PHE A 778 0.89 96.94 4.92
C PHE A 778 1.90 97.13 3.77
N GLU A 779 1.65 98.22 3.06
CA GLU A 779 2.49 98.90 2.09
C GLU A 779 3.94 99.17 2.56
N THR A 780 4.86 99.09 1.58
CA THR A 780 6.06 99.92 1.34
C THR A 780 6.79 100.58 2.51
N GLU A 781 8.09 100.31 2.66
CA GLU A 781 9.17 101.25 2.27
C GLU A 781 10.57 100.62 2.46
N THR A 782 11.48 101.07 1.59
CA THR A 782 12.94 101.03 1.57
C THR A 782 13.65 100.93 2.93
N GLU A 783 14.76 100.20 3.10
CA GLU A 783 16.12 100.72 2.84
C GLU A 783 17.23 99.64 2.92
N THR A 784 18.36 100.03 2.35
CA THR A 784 19.67 99.42 2.07
C THR A 784 20.56 98.92 3.22
N LYS A 785 21.54 98.07 2.85
CA LYS A 785 22.91 97.87 3.43
C LYS A 785 22.99 97.23 4.82
N ASP A 786 23.89 96.31 5.15
CA ASP A 786 25.13 95.78 4.58
C ASP A 786 25.23 94.27 4.94
#